data_AF-A0A0V8DMG8-F1
#
_entry.id   AF-A0A0V8DMG8-F1
#
_cell.length_a   1.000
_cell.length_b   1.000
_cell.length_c   1.000
_cell.angle_alpha   90.00
_cell.angle_beta   90.00
_cell.angle_gamma   90.00
#
_symmetry.space_group_name_H-M   'P 1'
#
loop_
_entity.id
_entity.type
_entity.pdbx_description
1 polymer ?
#
loop_
_entity_poly.entity_id
_entity_poly.type
_entity_poly.pdbx_seq_one_letter_code
_entity_poly.pdbx_strand_id
1 'polypeptide(L)'
;MVSYAKKTLNKEIRRSITGSLGRFISIFSLMLLGTFAFVGLKVSGPDMRRTAEDFYAQHHLADLTLTSTLGLDRSDQQLINESKGVKKAEFGYFQDLVIKGKENSLRLFSKADELSTYELMSGKLPQKDSESALDYLYDGQYKIGQTIDFTPPKSKDSDLIKNHSFKIVGFVKSSEYVDKSDFGSTTVGTGKLNGYALVTKEAFDSDVYMIARLSYKNLQNISIFDSKYDSRLKTEQKNLENTFKNQPEKRLAALKIAPEKQINEAKSQIVEEENQLTQQENQLIAQKNQIGENASAQAIEQINAGQNQINDGKEKIAKAKAELAKQETALNQLKKPTYQIDNRKEGNPGYKTFLDDSTRIDSLSNIFPVVLFAIALLVSLTTMTRFVEEERGNLGLLKALGYSNRDIRKKFMVYGLVSSGLGALVGTIIGHTFLPIAVFNAYTASSTFSNLRLTFSPLWTIVAFAIAIACSLLPAYWVVRMELKEVPASLFLAKVPKAGSRILLERINFIWKRMSFTYKVTARNLFRYKKRMLMTIFGVAGCTALLVMGFGIRDSISGLSNKQFGQILHYDMITIEKNKVNDKEKEEIDKELASSEIENYLPIDFENLTKEASGKLEKQEVNLIATNRSDDLSKYISLKSRKNSQKIELNNSGAVLSEKFAELLDLKVGDSLILKDSENQSHKIKVAAITEMYMGHYIFMNQSVYQKVF
;
A
#
# COMPACT_ATOMS: atom_id res chain seq x y z
N MET A 1 -32.14 4.33 -64.85
CA MET A 1 -30.71 3.92 -64.81
C MET A 1 -30.02 4.16 -63.46
N VAL A 2 -30.13 5.35 -62.84
CA VAL A 2 -29.43 5.68 -61.56
C VAL A 2 -29.76 4.72 -60.39
N SER A 3 -31.02 4.27 -60.27
CA SER A 3 -31.43 3.30 -59.23
C SER A 3 -30.80 1.91 -59.42
N TYR A 4 -30.71 1.44 -60.67
CA TYR A 4 -30.14 0.12 -61.00
C TYR A 4 -28.63 0.10 -60.79
N ALA A 5 -27.92 1.17 -61.19
CA ALA A 5 -26.49 1.33 -60.97
C ALA A 5 -26.11 1.32 -59.47
N LYS A 6 -26.93 1.96 -58.62
CA LYS A 6 -26.75 1.92 -57.15
C LYS A 6 -27.04 0.53 -56.55
N LYS A 7 -28.04 -0.19 -57.09
CA LYS A 7 -28.38 -1.55 -56.65
C LYS A 7 -27.25 -2.55 -56.97
N THR A 8 -26.66 -2.45 -58.16
CA THR A 8 -25.51 -3.28 -58.57
C THR A 8 -24.29 -3.01 -57.70
N LEU A 9 -23.95 -1.74 -57.46
CA LEU A 9 -22.84 -1.37 -56.58
C LEU A 9 -23.03 -1.91 -55.15
N ASN A 10 -24.22 -1.80 -54.57
CA ASN A 10 -24.50 -2.34 -53.23
C ASN A 10 -24.37 -3.89 -53.19
N LYS A 11 -24.78 -4.60 -54.25
CA LYS A 11 -24.60 -6.05 -54.36
C LYS A 11 -23.12 -6.43 -54.47
N GLU A 12 -22.34 -5.64 -55.19
CA GLU A 12 -20.90 -5.80 -55.31
C GLU A 12 -20.17 -5.55 -53.97
N ILE A 13 -20.57 -4.51 -53.23
CA ILE A 13 -20.08 -4.25 -51.87
C ILE A 13 -20.28 -5.47 -50.97
N ARG A 14 -21.50 -6.03 -50.96
CA ARG A 14 -21.79 -7.24 -50.18
C ARG A 14 -20.94 -8.43 -50.63
N ARG A 15 -20.77 -8.64 -51.94
CA ARG A 15 -19.91 -9.70 -52.49
C ARG A 15 -18.44 -9.50 -52.12
N SER A 16 -17.95 -8.26 -52.05
CA SER A 16 -16.55 -7.98 -51.71
C SER A 16 -16.20 -8.38 -50.27
N ILE A 17 -17.18 -8.32 -49.35
CA ILE A 17 -17.04 -8.79 -47.96
C ILE A 17 -16.82 -10.31 -47.94
N THR A 18 -17.64 -11.06 -48.67
CA THR A 18 -17.53 -12.54 -48.73
C THR A 18 -16.39 -13.03 -49.62
N GLY A 19 -16.00 -12.25 -50.63
CA GLY A 19 -14.95 -12.62 -51.58
C GLY A 19 -13.52 -12.38 -51.08
N SER A 20 -13.35 -11.65 -49.97
CA SER A 20 -12.03 -11.31 -49.42
C SER A 20 -11.91 -11.55 -47.91
N LEU A 21 -12.50 -12.65 -47.43
CA LEU A 21 -12.61 -13.02 -46.01
C LEU A 21 -11.29 -12.91 -45.22
N GLY A 22 -10.15 -13.33 -45.79
CA GLY A 22 -8.86 -13.24 -45.10
C GLY A 22 -8.47 -11.81 -44.70
N ARG A 23 -8.76 -10.81 -45.55
CA ARG A 23 -8.54 -9.39 -45.24
C ARG A 23 -9.53 -8.89 -44.20
N PHE A 24 -10.77 -9.34 -44.34
CA PHE A 24 -11.85 -8.95 -43.45
C PHE A 24 -11.54 -9.38 -42.03
N ILE A 25 -11.21 -10.66 -41.85
CA ILE A 25 -10.83 -11.27 -40.57
C ILE A 25 -9.57 -10.62 -40.02
N SER A 26 -8.59 -10.28 -40.87
CA SER A 26 -7.37 -9.58 -40.44
C SER A 26 -7.70 -8.20 -39.84
N ILE A 27 -8.43 -7.34 -40.56
CA ILE A 27 -8.83 -6.01 -40.06
C ILE A 27 -9.73 -6.15 -38.82
N PHE A 28 -10.69 -7.06 -38.85
CA PHE A 28 -11.57 -7.36 -37.72
C PHE A 28 -10.76 -7.73 -36.47
N SER A 29 -9.82 -8.67 -36.58
CA SER A 29 -9.03 -9.18 -35.44
C SER A 29 -8.12 -8.12 -34.85
N LEU A 30 -7.52 -7.27 -35.71
CA LEU A 30 -6.68 -6.15 -35.27
C LEU A 30 -7.48 -5.10 -34.51
N MET A 31 -8.67 -4.75 -35.01
CA MET A 31 -9.56 -3.79 -34.36
C MET A 31 -10.14 -4.37 -33.07
N LEU A 32 -10.47 -5.67 -33.06
CA LEU A 32 -10.89 -6.40 -31.87
C LEU A 32 -9.81 -6.32 -30.79
N LEU A 33 -8.57 -6.73 -31.09
CA LEU A 33 -7.48 -6.73 -30.12
C LEU A 33 -7.17 -5.31 -29.60
N GLY A 34 -7.12 -4.32 -30.49
CA GLY A 34 -6.85 -2.93 -30.13
C GLY A 34 -7.93 -2.33 -29.22
N THR A 35 -9.20 -2.52 -29.57
CA THR A 35 -10.32 -2.01 -28.75
C THR A 35 -10.52 -2.80 -27.45
N PHE A 36 -10.33 -4.12 -27.47
CA PHE A 36 -10.31 -4.98 -26.28
C PHE A 36 -9.30 -4.47 -25.25
N ALA A 37 -8.05 -4.32 -25.66
CA ALA A 37 -6.99 -3.88 -24.76
C ALA A 37 -7.21 -2.42 -24.31
N PHE A 38 -7.62 -1.53 -25.23
CA PHE A 38 -7.86 -0.13 -24.91
C PHE A 38 -8.98 0.06 -23.89
N VAL A 39 -10.17 -0.46 -24.18
CA VAL A 39 -11.33 -0.32 -23.30
C VAL A 39 -11.06 -1.03 -21.98
N GLY A 40 -10.60 -2.28 -22.03
CA GLY A 40 -10.41 -3.06 -20.82
C GLY A 40 -9.39 -2.45 -19.86
N LEU A 41 -8.24 -1.97 -20.35
CA LEU A 41 -7.28 -1.27 -19.49
C LEU A 41 -7.83 0.07 -18.98
N LYS A 42 -8.61 0.79 -19.80
CA LYS A 42 -9.19 2.09 -19.41
C LYS A 42 -10.29 2.01 -18.38
N VAL A 43 -11.00 0.88 -18.29
CA VAL A 43 -12.07 0.68 -17.30
C VAL A 43 -11.62 -0.12 -16.08
N SER A 44 -10.55 -0.92 -16.18
CA SER A 44 -10.03 -1.74 -15.06
C SER A 44 -9.74 -0.92 -13.80
N GLY A 45 -8.96 0.17 -13.89
CA GLY A 45 -8.64 1.03 -12.74
C GLY A 45 -9.88 1.69 -12.12
N PRO A 46 -10.75 2.33 -12.92
CA PRO A 46 -12.06 2.82 -12.45
C PRO A 46 -12.96 1.77 -11.81
N ASP A 47 -13.09 0.57 -12.39
CA ASP A 47 -13.93 -0.52 -11.86
C ASP A 47 -13.43 -1.02 -10.50
N MET A 48 -12.10 -1.17 -10.36
CA MET A 48 -11.46 -1.47 -9.07
C MET A 48 -11.81 -0.42 -8.02
N ARG A 49 -11.59 0.85 -8.33
CA ARG A 49 -11.90 1.96 -7.42
C ARG A 49 -13.39 2.00 -7.07
N ARG A 50 -14.28 1.82 -8.04
CA ARG A 50 -15.72 1.82 -7.78
C ARG A 50 -16.14 0.67 -6.86
N THR A 51 -15.55 -0.51 -7.05
CA THR A 51 -15.76 -1.68 -6.18
C THR A 51 -15.40 -1.36 -4.73
N ALA A 52 -14.22 -0.76 -4.51
CA ALA A 52 -13.79 -0.37 -3.17
C ALA A 52 -14.66 0.76 -2.60
N GLU A 53 -15.01 1.76 -3.40
CA GLU A 53 -15.86 2.88 -2.99
C GLU A 53 -17.25 2.43 -2.53
N ASP A 54 -17.88 1.48 -3.23
CA ASP A 54 -19.17 0.93 -2.82
C ASP A 54 -19.08 0.19 -1.49
N PHE A 55 -18.04 -0.63 -1.31
CA PHE A 55 -17.82 -1.34 -0.06
C PHE A 55 -17.59 -0.38 1.11
N TYR A 56 -16.75 0.63 0.94
CA TYR A 56 -16.49 1.63 1.99
C TYR A 56 -17.70 2.52 2.26
N ALA A 57 -18.51 2.85 1.25
CA ALA A 57 -19.75 3.59 1.42
C ALA A 57 -20.80 2.76 2.17
N GLN A 58 -20.96 1.48 1.82
CA GLN A 58 -21.88 0.55 2.48
C GLN A 58 -21.55 0.40 3.97
N HIS A 59 -20.26 0.34 4.31
CA HIS A 59 -19.80 0.16 5.68
C HIS A 59 -19.46 1.46 6.43
N HIS A 60 -19.68 2.62 5.79
CA HIS A 60 -19.38 3.94 6.35
C HIS A 60 -17.96 4.06 6.93
N LEU A 61 -16.95 3.63 6.16
CA LEU A 61 -15.55 3.67 6.59
C LEU A 61 -15.18 5.06 7.13
N ALA A 62 -14.56 5.12 8.31
CA ALA A 62 -14.12 6.38 8.91
C ALA A 62 -13.17 7.16 7.98
N ASP A 63 -13.26 8.48 8.02
CA ASP A 63 -12.35 9.37 7.29
C ASP A 63 -10.99 9.46 8.01
N LEU A 64 -11.03 9.62 9.34
CA LEU A 64 -9.87 9.60 10.23
C LEU A 64 -10.10 8.63 11.39
N THR A 65 -9.02 8.05 11.88
CA THR A 65 -8.97 7.30 13.14
C THR A 65 -8.00 7.96 14.10
N LEU A 66 -8.37 8.05 15.37
CA LEU A 66 -7.52 8.57 16.43
C LEU A 66 -7.33 7.50 17.51
N THR A 67 -6.07 7.20 17.85
CA THR A 67 -5.70 6.28 18.94
C THR A 67 -4.73 6.95 19.90
N SER A 68 -4.61 6.42 21.12
CA SER A 68 -3.74 6.95 22.17
C SER A 68 -3.08 5.82 22.95
N THR A 69 -1.81 5.99 23.32
CA THR A 69 -1.06 4.99 24.12
C THR A 69 -1.62 4.77 25.52
N LEU A 70 -2.40 5.71 26.06
CA LEU A 70 -3.07 5.61 27.37
C LEU A 70 -4.60 5.70 27.25
N GLY A 71 -5.15 5.39 26.07
CA GLY A 71 -6.57 5.52 25.77
C GLY A 71 -7.06 6.97 25.66
N LEU A 72 -8.36 7.10 25.40
CA LEU A 72 -9.11 8.31 25.14
C LEU A 72 -10.12 8.53 26.26
N ASP A 73 -9.86 9.53 27.08
CA ASP A 73 -10.71 9.85 28.22
C ASP A 73 -11.92 10.71 27.82
N ARG A 74 -12.69 11.14 28.81
CA ARG A 74 -13.87 11.99 28.56
C ARG A 74 -13.51 13.37 27.99
N SER A 75 -12.35 13.91 28.35
CA SER A 75 -11.87 15.19 27.81
C SER A 75 -11.47 15.06 26.34
N ASP A 76 -10.86 13.94 25.96
CA ASP A 76 -10.53 13.63 24.56
C ASP A 76 -11.80 13.46 23.73
N GLN A 77 -12.79 12.74 24.25
CA GLN A 77 -14.09 12.57 23.62
C GLN A 77 -14.79 13.91 23.36
N GLN A 78 -14.79 14.80 24.36
CA GLN A 78 -15.38 16.13 24.24
C GLN A 78 -14.64 16.96 23.17
N LEU A 79 -13.30 16.95 23.20
CA LEU A 79 -12.46 17.67 22.26
C LEU A 79 -12.71 17.22 20.80
N ILE A 80 -12.90 15.92 20.59
CA ILE A 80 -13.24 15.34 19.29
C ILE A 80 -14.64 15.78 18.84
N ASN A 81 -15.63 15.65 19.71
CA ASN A 81 -17.03 15.96 19.38
C ASN A 81 -17.26 17.45 19.10
N GLU A 82 -16.50 18.33 19.75
CA GLU A 82 -16.55 19.78 19.55
C GLU A 82 -15.70 20.26 18.37
N SER A 83 -14.86 19.39 17.79
CA SER A 83 -13.98 19.75 16.69
C SER A 83 -14.77 20.14 15.43
N LYS A 84 -14.39 21.28 14.85
CA LYS A 84 -15.09 21.86 13.71
C LYS A 84 -15.03 20.92 12.50
N GLY A 85 -16.18 20.70 11.86
CA GLY A 85 -16.27 19.90 10.63
C GLY A 85 -16.56 18.42 10.85
N VAL A 86 -16.31 17.91 12.07
CA VAL A 86 -16.72 16.55 12.47
C VAL A 86 -18.24 16.43 12.33
N LYS A 87 -18.67 15.47 11.54
CA LYS A 87 -20.08 15.07 11.44
C LYS A 87 -20.44 14.14 12.60
N LYS A 88 -19.55 13.18 12.85
CA LYS A 88 -19.79 12.07 13.76
C LYS A 88 -18.46 11.51 14.22
N ALA A 89 -18.40 11.19 15.50
CA ALA A 89 -17.33 10.41 16.10
C ALA A 89 -17.94 9.18 16.78
N GLU A 90 -17.36 8.02 16.51
CA GLU A 90 -17.72 6.77 17.19
C GLU A 90 -16.49 6.25 17.95
N PHE A 91 -16.69 5.94 19.23
CA PHE A 91 -15.64 5.47 20.11
C PHE A 91 -15.74 3.96 20.32
N GLY A 92 -14.58 3.30 20.36
CA GLY A 92 -14.48 1.86 20.51
C GLY A 92 -13.32 1.43 21.39
N TYR A 93 -13.42 0.20 21.86
CA TYR A 93 -12.39 -0.49 22.61
C TYR A 93 -11.67 -1.48 21.70
N PHE A 94 -10.38 -1.70 21.95
CA PHE A 94 -9.70 -2.85 21.42
C PHE A 94 -8.57 -3.31 22.35
N GLN A 95 -8.22 -4.59 22.25
CA GLN A 95 -7.05 -5.16 22.91
C GLN A 95 -6.46 -6.28 22.05
N ASP A 96 -5.13 -6.34 21.99
CA ASP A 96 -4.42 -7.39 21.29
C ASP A 96 -4.16 -8.56 22.24
N LEU A 97 -4.57 -9.77 21.86
CA LEU A 97 -4.42 -10.97 22.66
C LEU A 97 -3.88 -12.13 21.84
N VAL A 98 -3.14 -13.03 22.49
CA VAL A 98 -2.61 -14.25 21.88
C VAL A 98 -3.61 -15.38 22.04
N ILE A 99 -3.92 -16.11 20.98
CA ILE A 99 -4.77 -17.30 21.06
C ILE A 99 -4.06 -18.35 21.92
N LYS A 100 -4.76 -18.89 22.93
CA LYS A 100 -4.18 -19.85 23.87
C LYS A 100 -3.69 -21.11 23.14
N GLY A 101 -2.44 -21.48 23.40
CA GLY A 101 -1.80 -22.65 22.79
C GLY A 101 -1.36 -22.45 21.32
N LYS A 102 -1.41 -21.21 20.81
CA LYS A 102 -0.88 -20.82 19.51
C LYS A 102 -0.01 -19.56 19.66
N GLU A 103 0.77 -19.25 18.63
CA GLU A 103 1.55 -18.00 18.57
C GLU A 103 0.78 -16.86 17.90
N ASN A 104 -0.39 -17.15 17.32
CA ASN A 104 -1.19 -16.17 16.59
C ASN A 104 -1.79 -15.14 17.53
N SER A 105 -1.61 -13.85 17.20
CA SER A 105 -2.24 -12.75 17.92
C SER A 105 -3.42 -12.17 17.13
N LEU A 106 -4.50 -11.83 17.83
CA LEU A 106 -5.68 -11.18 17.26
C LEU A 106 -5.97 -9.88 17.99
N ARG A 107 -6.41 -8.87 17.25
CA ARG A 107 -6.99 -7.65 17.84
C ARG A 107 -8.47 -7.87 18.08
N LEU A 108 -8.87 -7.90 19.35
CA LEU A 108 -10.27 -7.94 19.74
C LEU A 108 -10.81 -6.51 19.72
N PHE A 109 -11.82 -6.25 18.91
CA PHE A 109 -12.53 -4.97 18.83
C PHE A 109 -13.89 -5.07 19.51
N SER A 110 -14.30 -4.00 20.19
CA SER A 110 -15.72 -3.79 20.46
C SER A 110 -16.45 -3.52 19.15
N LYS A 111 -17.61 -4.14 18.97
CA LYS A 111 -18.47 -3.95 17.79
C LYS A 111 -18.76 -2.46 17.53
N ALA A 112 -18.44 -2.02 16.32
CA ALA A 112 -18.85 -0.72 15.78
C ALA A 112 -20.26 -0.79 15.21
N ASP A 113 -21.03 0.26 15.42
CA ASP A 113 -22.46 0.35 15.11
C ASP A 113 -22.73 1.24 13.88
N GLU A 114 -21.93 2.28 13.65
CA GLU A 114 -22.29 3.34 12.69
C GLU A 114 -21.17 3.74 11.72
N LEU A 115 -19.91 3.73 12.15
CA LEU A 115 -18.72 4.01 11.35
C LEU A 115 -17.79 2.81 11.31
N SER A 116 -17.23 2.55 10.13
CA SER A 116 -16.36 1.38 9.86
C SER A 116 -16.98 0.06 10.30
N THR A 117 -18.22 -0.17 9.89
CA THR A 117 -18.96 -1.38 10.24
C THR A 117 -18.43 -2.62 9.50
N TYR A 118 -18.90 -3.79 9.90
CA TYR A 118 -18.41 -5.08 9.39
C TYR A 118 -19.43 -5.72 8.44
N GLU A 119 -18.93 -6.41 7.41
CA GLU A 119 -19.71 -7.30 6.55
C GLU A 119 -19.82 -8.68 7.21
N LEU A 120 -21.05 -9.15 7.44
CA LEU A 120 -21.28 -10.49 7.98
C LEU A 120 -21.15 -11.52 6.86
N MET A 121 -20.14 -12.39 6.95
CA MET A 121 -19.89 -13.43 5.95
C MET A 121 -20.69 -14.69 6.26
N SER A 122 -20.74 -15.10 7.53
CA SER A 122 -21.54 -16.24 7.99
C SER A 122 -21.86 -16.14 9.48
N GLY A 123 -22.93 -16.82 9.92
CA GLY A 123 -23.36 -16.81 11.32
C GLY A 123 -24.09 -15.52 11.72
N LYS A 124 -23.72 -14.94 12.86
CA LYS A 124 -24.31 -13.71 13.42
C LYS A 124 -23.24 -12.85 14.10
N LEU A 125 -23.53 -11.56 14.29
CA LEU A 125 -22.71 -10.67 15.11
C LEU A 125 -22.90 -10.98 16.61
N PRO A 126 -21.86 -10.79 17.45
CA PRO A 126 -21.94 -11.05 18.90
C PRO A 126 -22.98 -10.13 19.57
N GLN A 127 -23.78 -10.72 20.45
CA GLN A 127 -24.80 -10.01 21.23
C GLN A 127 -24.55 -10.08 22.74
N LYS A 128 -23.72 -11.03 23.19
CA LYS A 128 -23.33 -11.19 24.59
C LYS A 128 -21.82 -10.99 24.75
N ASP A 129 -21.42 -10.62 25.96
CA ASP A 129 -20.02 -10.45 26.37
C ASP A 129 -19.18 -11.74 26.32
N SER A 130 -19.82 -12.90 26.17
CA SER A 130 -19.21 -14.23 26.02
C SER A 130 -19.23 -14.73 24.57
N GLU A 131 -19.66 -13.91 23.61
CA GLU A 131 -19.72 -14.24 22.20
C GLU A 131 -18.70 -13.44 21.40
N SER A 132 -18.16 -14.05 20.35
CA SER A 132 -17.27 -13.36 19.41
C SER A 132 -17.57 -13.74 17.96
N ALA A 133 -17.38 -12.80 17.04
CA ALA A 133 -17.26 -13.10 15.61
C ALA A 133 -15.81 -12.91 15.17
N LEU A 134 -15.23 -13.89 14.47
CA LEU A 134 -13.83 -13.84 14.04
C LEU A 134 -13.70 -13.25 12.63
N ASP A 135 -12.49 -12.81 12.27
CA ASP A 135 -12.14 -12.56 10.87
C ASP A 135 -12.48 -13.77 9.99
N TYR A 136 -13.13 -13.52 8.86
CA TYR A 136 -13.53 -14.54 7.89
C TYR A 136 -12.38 -15.40 7.35
N LEU A 137 -11.12 -14.97 7.44
CA LEU A 137 -9.97 -15.81 7.09
C LEU A 137 -9.76 -16.99 8.06
N TYR A 138 -10.39 -16.96 9.23
CA TYR A 138 -10.44 -18.09 10.15
C TYR A 138 -11.60 -19.05 9.87
N ASP A 139 -12.44 -18.75 8.87
CA ASP A 139 -13.47 -19.68 8.39
C ASP A 139 -12.77 -20.91 7.80
N GLY A 140 -13.14 -22.09 8.31
CA GLY A 140 -12.47 -23.37 8.03
C GLY A 140 -11.44 -23.80 9.07
N GLN A 141 -10.79 -22.87 9.80
CA GLN A 141 -9.94 -23.21 10.96
C GLN A 141 -10.76 -23.38 12.24
N TYR A 142 -11.83 -22.59 12.37
CA TYR A 142 -12.79 -22.66 13.46
C TYR A 142 -14.20 -22.88 12.92
N LYS A 143 -15.10 -23.36 13.79
CA LYS A 143 -16.52 -23.55 13.46
C LYS A 143 -17.42 -22.69 14.34
N ILE A 144 -18.52 -22.22 13.79
CA ILE A 144 -19.56 -21.54 14.57
C ILE A 144 -20.07 -22.48 15.67
N GLY A 145 -20.14 -21.97 16.89
CA GLY A 145 -20.50 -22.69 18.11
C GLY A 145 -19.31 -23.19 18.92
N GLN A 146 -18.10 -23.21 18.35
CA GLN A 146 -16.86 -23.55 19.05
C GLN A 146 -16.43 -22.40 19.97
N THR A 147 -15.67 -22.72 21.02
CA THR A 147 -15.05 -21.73 21.91
C THR A 147 -13.61 -21.44 21.46
N ILE A 148 -13.23 -20.17 21.51
CA ILE A 148 -11.84 -19.69 21.37
C ILE A 148 -11.37 -19.11 22.70
N ASP A 149 -10.18 -19.50 23.12
CA ASP A 149 -9.55 -19.03 24.35
C ASP A 149 -8.35 -18.14 24.03
N PHE A 150 -8.19 -17.06 24.79
CA PHE A 150 -7.08 -16.12 24.71
C PHE A 150 -6.21 -16.19 25.97
N THR A 151 -4.92 -15.93 25.81
CA THR A 151 -3.97 -15.81 26.92
C THR A 151 -4.09 -14.41 27.51
N PRO A 152 -4.39 -14.27 28.82
CA PRO A 152 -4.47 -12.97 29.46
C PRO A 152 -3.10 -12.28 29.49
N PRO A 153 -3.04 -10.94 29.51
CA PRO A 153 -1.81 -10.20 29.72
C PRO A 153 -1.13 -10.57 31.06
N LYS A 154 0.20 -10.41 31.13
CA LYS A 154 0.97 -10.70 32.36
C LYS A 154 0.61 -9.78 33.53
N SER A 155 0.19 -8.54 33.26
CA SER A 155 -0.21 -7.57 34.28
C SER A 155 -1.73 -7.38 34.28
N LYS A 156 -2.34 -7.45 35.47
CA LYS A 156 -3.78 -7.27 35.63
C LYS A 156 -4.24 -5.87 35.23
N ASP A 157 -3.42 -4.85 35.46
CA ASP A 157 -3.74 -3.46 35.08
C ASP A 157 -3.71 -3.24 33.55
N SER A 158 -3.13 -4.17 32.80
CA SER A 158 -3.12 -4.16 31.33
C SER A 158 -4.21 -5.02 30.70
N ASP A 159 -5.03 -5.69 31.52
CA ASP A 159 -6.11 -6.54 31.06
C ASP A 159 -7.40 -5.71 30.98
N LEU A 160 -7.87 -5.48 29.74
CA LEU A 160 -9.04 -4.66 29.47
C LEU A 160 -10.26 -5.54 29.14
N ILE A 161 -10.14 -6.86 29.24
CA ILE A 161 -11.16 -7.84 28.86
C ILE A 161 -11.60 -8.64 30.09
N LYS A 162 -12.91 -8.72 30.33
CA LYS A 162 -13.48 -9.42 31.50
C LYS A 162 -13.32 -10.93 31.43
N ASN A 163 -13.52 -11.50 30.23
CA ASN A 163 -13.53 -12.94 29.99
C ASN A 163 -12.62 -13.28 28.80
N HIS A 164 -11.78 -14.31 28.96
CA HIS A 164 -10.80 -14.70 27.93
C HIS A 164 -11.26 -15.87 27.05
N SER A 165 -12.50 -16.31 27.23
CA SER A 165 -13.09 -17.45 26.54
C SER A 165 -14.38 -17.01 25.86
N PHE A 166 -14.44 -17.13 24.53
CA PHE A 166 -15.55 -16.65 23.74
C PHE A 166 -16.12 -17.74 22.85
N LYS A 167 -17.45 -17.84 22.80
CA LYS A 167 -18.14 -18.67 21.82
C LYS A 167 -18.17 -17.97 20.46
N ILE A 168 -17.68 -18.64 19.44
CA ILE A 168 -17.68 -18.14 18.06
C ILE A 168 -19.11 -18.20 17.53
N VAL A 169 -19.68 -17.06 17.17
CA VAL A 169 -21.06 -16.95 16.65
C VAL A 169 -21.14 -16.57 15.17
N GLY A 170 -20.04 -16.12 14.58
CA GLY A 170 -19.99 -15.78 13.17
C GLY A 170 -18.59 -15.42 12.68
N PHE A 171 -18.52 -15.15 11.39
CA PHE A 171 -17.33 -14.70 10.69
C PHE A 171 -17.63 -13.40 9.95
N VAL A 172 -16.72 -12.43 10.08
CA VAL A 172 -16.92 -11.06 9.60
C VAL A 172 -15.73 -10.58 8.78
N LYS A 173 -16.01 -9.64 7.89
CA LYS A 173 -15.01 -8.92 7.12
C LYS A 173 -15.07 -7.44 7.47
N SER A 174 -13.93 -6.87 7.86
CA SER A 174 -13.80 -5.47 8.26
C SER A 174 -13.67 -4.53 7.08
N SER A 175 -14.25 -3.32 7.19
CA SER A 175 -13.96 -2.23 6.25
C SER A 175 -12.57 -1.61 6.47
N GLU A 176 -11.97 -1.79 7.65
CA GLU A 176 -10.67 -1.24 8.05
C GLU A 176 -9.49 -2.17 7.72
N TYR A 177 -9.75 -3.44 7.46
CA TYR A 177 -8.74 -4.44 7.12
C TYR A 177 -9.07 -5.09 5.78
N VAL A 178 -8.49 -4.55 4.70
CA VAL A 178 -8.73 -5.04 3.32
C VAL A 178 -7.54 -5.76 2.71
N ASP A 179 -6.46 -5.95 3.45
CA ASP A 179 -5.35 -6.85 3.14
C ASP A 179 -5.52 -8.15 3.95
N LYS A 180 -5.25 -9.30 3.33
CA LYS A 180 -5.33 -10.64 3.94
C LYS A 180 -4.05 -11.04 4.67
N SER A 181 -2.97 -10.30 4.45
CA SER A 181 -1.62 -10.62 4.90
C SER A 181 -1.05 -9.60 5.88
N ASP A 182 -1.63 -8.41 5.95
CA ASP A 182 -1.20 -7.34 6.85
C ASP A 182 -2.36 -6.77 7.68
N PHE A 183 -2.33 -7.07 8.98
CA PHE A 183 -3.28 -6.56 9.98
C PHE A 183 -2.63 -5.53 10.93
N GLY A 184 -1.38 -5.15 10.67
CA GLY A 184 -0.57 -4.31 11.54
C GLY A 184 0.27 -5.09 12.55
N SER A 185 1.07 -4.34 13.31
CA SER A 185 1.96 -4.84 14.36
C SER A 185 1.26 -4.90 15.72
N THR A 186 1.86 -5.65 16.64
CA THR A 186 1.43 -5.73 18.03
C THR A 186 2.62 -5.92 18.97
N THR A 187 2.41 -5.75 20.28
CA THR A 187 3.45 -5.95 21.31
C THR A 187 3.36 -7.31 22.01
N VAL A 188 2.40 -8.16 21.60
CA VAL A 188 2.15 -9.51 22.13
C VAL A 188 2.41 -10.58 21.06
N GLY A 189 2.68 -11.81 21.49
CA GLY A 189 2.93 -12.93 20.57
C GLY A 189 4.16 -12.69 19.70
N THR A 190 4.03 -12.92 18.39
CA THR A 190 5.11 -12.78 17.38
C THR A 190 5.41 -11.35 16.95
N GLY A 191 4.71 -10.35 17.52
CA GLY A 191 4.86 -8.94 17.13
C GLY A 191 4.04 -8.52 15.91
N LYS A 192 3.30 -9.44 15.27
CA LYS A 192 2.41 -9.17 14.14
C LYS A 192 1.00 -9.71 14.41
N LEU A 193 -0.01 -8.92 14.07
CA LEU A 193 -1.40 -9.35 14.11
C LEU A 193 -1.70 -10.36 12.99
N ASN A 194 -2.42 -11.43 13.33
CA ASN A 194 -2.84 -12.48 12.42
C ASN A 194 -4.34 -12.39 12.07
N GLY A 195 -4.99 -11.29 12.43
CA GLY A 195 -6.41 -11.05 12.18
C GLY A 195 -7.04 -10.25 13.32
N TYR A 196 -8.36 -10.24 13.32
CA TYR A 196 -9.17 -9.56 14.34
C TYR A 196 -10.33 -10.44 14.80
N ALA A 197 -10.89 -10.07 15.95
CA ALA A 197 -12.11 -10.64 16.50
C ALA A 197 -13.02 -9.50 16.97
N LEU A 198 -14.32 -9.72 16.91
CA LEU A 198 -15.34 -8.78 17.32
C LEU A 198 -16.02 -9.31 18.56
N VAL A 199 -16.17 -8.47 19.59
CA VAL A 199 -16.92 -8.75 20.82
C VAL A 199 -17.83 -7.57 21.13
N THR A 200 -18.74 -7.71 22.09
CA THR A 200 -19.59 -6.58 22.49
C THR A 200 -18.83 -5.56 23.34
N LYS A 201 -19.35 -4.34 23.48
CA LYS A 201 -18.72 -3.29 24.30
C LYS A 201 -18.63 -3.71 25.76
N GLU A 202 -19.59 -4.50 26.23
CA GLU A 202 -19.70 -4.98 27.61
C GLU A 202 -18.61 -6.00 28.00
N ALA A 203 -17.97 -6.63 27.01
CA ALA A 203 -16.83 -7.54 27.24
C ALA A 203 -15.58 -6.83 27.76
N PHE A 204 -15.49 -5.51 27.57
CA PHE A 204 -14.38 -4.70 28.03
C PHE A 204 -14.60 -4.15 29.45
N ASP A 205 -13.50 -4.01 30.19
CA ASP A 205 -13.42 -3.36 31.51
C ASP A 205 -12.44 -2.18 31.43
N SER A 206 -12.88 -1.06 30.86
CA SER A 206 -12.06 0.14 30.70
C SER A 206 -12.89 1.41 30.74
N ASP A 207 -12.43 2.38 31.52
CA ASP A 207 -13.00 3.73 31.60
C ASP A 207 -12.62 4.65 30.44
N VAL A 208 -11.65 4.23 29.61
CA VAL A 208 -11.14 4.97 28.45
C VAL A 208 -11.33 4.16 27.17
N TYR A 209 -11.62 4.85 26.07
CA TYR A 209 -11.71 4.22 24.75
C TYR A 209 -10.33 4.09 24.10
N MET A 210 -10.16 3.14 23.19
CA MET A 210 -8.85 2.90 22.56
C MET A 210 -8.77 3.47 21.14
N ILE A 211 -9.92 3.64 20.50
CA ILE A 211 -10.03 4.21 19.15
C ILE A 211 -11.23 5.15 19.05
N ALA A 212 -11.05 6.26 18.34
CA ALA A 212 -12.12 7.10 17.84
C ALA A 212 -12.12 7.08 16.31
N ARG A 213 -13.29 6.84 15.72
CA ARG A 213 -13.54 6.84 14.27
C ARG A 213 -14.31 8.10 13.92
N LEU A 214 -13.79 8.91 13.02
CA LEU A 214 -14.38 10.21 12.67
C LEU A 214 -14.86 10.25 11.23
N SER A 215 -15.97 10.93 10.98
CA SER A 215 -16.41 11.33 9.64
C SER A 215 -16.64 12.82 9.57
N TYR A 216 -16.43 13.42 8.40
CA TYR A 216 -16.50 14.88 8.20
C TYR A 216 -17.63 15.29 7.24
N LYS A 217 -18.24 16.45 7.51
CA LYS A 217 -19.37 16.96 6.71
C LYS A 217 -18.95 17.38 5.30
N ASN A 218 -17.76 17.95 5.15
CA ASN A 218 -17.25 18.52 3.89
C ASN A 218 -16.57 17.51 2.95
N LEU A 219 -16.50 16.24 3.36
CA LEU A 219 -15.96 15.11 2.59
C LEU A 219 -17.06 14.26 1.94
N GLN A 220 -18.32 14.53 2.26
CA GLN A 220 -19.44 13.81 1.66
C GLN A 220 -19.60 14.10 0.18
N ASN A 221 -20.07 13.10 -0.57
CA ASN A 221 -20.34 13.17 -2.01
C ASN A 221 -19.11 13.52 -2.86
N ILE A 222 -17.91 13.34 -2.32
CA ILE A 222 -16.65 13.41 -3.07
C ILE A 222 -16.13 11.99 -3.16
N SER A 223 -15.68 11.59 -4.35
CA SER A 223 -15.07 10.28 -4.49
C SER A 223 -13.81 10.21 -3.64
N ILE A 224 -13.67 9.11 -2.90
CA ILE A 224 -12.55 8.86 -1.98
C ILE A 224 -11.21 8.70 -2.72
N PHE A 225 -11.27 8.58 -4.05
CA PHE A 225 -10.13 8.47 -4.95
C PHE A 225 -9.85 9.77 -5.73
N ASP A 226 -10.62 10.84 -5.48
CA ASP A 226 -10.37 12.17 -6.05
C ASP A 226 -9.29 12.89 -5.22
N SER A 227 -8.36 13.56 -5.89
CA SER A 227 -7.31 14.38 -5.24
C SER A 227 -7.90 15.49 -4.37
N LYS A 228 -9.14 15.93 -4.67
CA LYS A 228 -9.89 16.88 -3.85
C LYS A 228 -10.29 16.30 -2.49
N TYR A 229 -10.63 15.01 -2.41
CA TYR A 229 -10.93 14.33 -1.15
C TYR A 229 -9.67 14.28 -0.28
N ASP A 230 -8.56 13.79 -0.85
CA ASP A 230 -7.26 13.69 -0.16
C ASP A 230 -6.80 15.03 0.42
N SER A 231 -6.88 16.11 -0.38
CA SER A 231 -6.44 17.44 0.03
C SER A 231 -7.29 18.00 1.18
N ARG A 232 -8.60 17.75 1.18
CA ARG A 232 -9.51 18.17 2.25
C ARG A 232 -9.32 17.33 3.50
N LEU A 233 -9.23 16.01 3.36
CA LEU A 233 -9.01 15.09 4.47
C LEU A 233 -7.72 15.44 5.23
N LYS A 234 -6.64 15.74 4.51
CA LYS A 234 -5.38 16.17 5.12
C LYS A 234 -5.50 17.51 5.86
N THR A 235 -6.33 18.42 5.36
CA THR A 235 -6.61 19.69 6.06
C THR A 235 -7.33 19.41 7.39
N GLU A 236 -8.32 18.53 7.38
CA GLU A 236 -9.03 18.13 8.60
C GLU A 236 -8.14 17.36 9.58
N GLN A 237 -7.27 16.48 9.08
CA GLN A 237 -6.26 15.78 9.88
C GLN A 237 -5.37 16.79 10.62
N LYS A 238 -4.82 17.77 9.90
CA LYS A 238 -3.97 18.80 10.48
C LYS A 238 -4.71 19.70 11.49
N ASN A 239 -5.99 19.99 11.23
CA ASN A 239 -6.81 20.73 12.19
C ASN A 239 -6.99 19.94 13.49
N LEU A 240 -7.24 18.63 13.40
CA LEU A 240 -7.38 17.76 14.55
C LEU A 240 -6.05 17.59 15.30
N GLU A 241 -4.94 17.38 14.60
CA GLU A 241 -3.58 17.36 15.17
C GLU A 241 -3.27 18.65 15.94
N ASN A 242 -3.59 19.82 15.38
CA ASN A 242 -3.41 21.10 16.06
C ASN A 242 -4.30 21.23 17.31
N THR A 243 -5.52 20.70 17.25
CA THR A 243 -6.45 20.71 18.39
C THR A 243 -5.92 19.84 19.54
N PHE A 244 -5.28 18.72 19.24
CA PHE A 244 -4.69 17.79 20.20
C PHE A 244 -3.29 18.18 20.69
N LYS A 245 -2.67 19.25 20.16
CA LYS A 245 -1.27 19.60 20.44
C LYS A 245 -0.92 19.70 21.94
N ASN A 246 -1.82 20.27 22.75
CA ASN A 246 -1.59 20.46 24.20
C ASN A 246 -2.26 19.37 25.05
N GLN A 247 -2.96 18.42 24.41
CA GLN A 247 -3.71 17.38 25.11
C GLN A 247 -2.80 16.35 25.82
N PRO A 248 -1.61 15.97 25.31
CA PRO A 248 -0.66 15.12 26.03
C PRO A 248 -0.28 15.65 27.41
N GLU A 249 0.02 16.96 27.51
CA GLU A 249 0.42 17.60 28.75
C GLU A 249 -0.74 17.65 29.76
N LYS A 250 -1.94 18.01 29.29
CA LYS A 250 -3.15 18.02 30.11
C LYS A 250 -3.48 16.64 30.66
N ARG A 251 -3.39 15.61 29.80
CA ARG A 251 -3.67 14.22 30.20
C ARG A 251 -2.64 13.69 31.19
N LEU A 252 -1.36 13.98 30.99
CA LEU A 252 -0.31 13.62 31.94
C LEU A 252 -0.54 14.31 33.30
N ALA A 253 -0.86 15.60 33.31
CA ALA A 253 -1.17 16.32 34.54
C ALA A 253 -2.38 15.72 35.26
N ALA A 254 -3.46 15.40 34.54
CA ALA A 254 -4.64 14.77 35.11
C ALA A 254 -4.35 13.39 35.73
N LEU A 255 -3.51 12.58 35.06
CA LEU A 255 -3.09 11.26 35.57
C LEU A 255 -2.22 11.35 36.82
N LYS A 256 -1.51 12.47 37.05
CA LYS A 256 -0.67 12.67 38.23
C LYS A 256 -1.44 13.08 39.48
N ILE A 257 -2.60 13.74 39.34
CA ILE A 257 -3.34 14.32 40.48
C ILE A 257 -3.67 13.29 41.58
N ALA A 258 -4.27 12.16 41.21
CA ALA A 258 -4.71 11.16 42.19
C ALA A 258 -3.51 10.46 42.88
N PRO A 259 -2.50 9.96 42.15
CA PRO A 259 -1.27 9.45 42.76
C PRO A 259 -0.52 10.47 43.62
N GLU A 260 -0.41 11.74 43.19
CA GLU A 260 0.25 12.79 43.97
C GLU A 260 -0.48 13.03 45.30
N LYS A 261 -1.82 13.01 45.27
CA LYS A 261 -2.62 13.11 46.49
C LYS A 261 -2.35 11.94 47.45
N GLN A 262 -2.34 10.71 46.94
CA GLN A 262 -2.05 9.51 47.74
C GLN A 262 -0.63 9.53 48.32
N ILE A 263 0.36 9.94 47.53
CA ILE A 263 1.76 10.07 47.98
C ILE A 263 1.88 11.13 49.08
N ASN A 264 1.18 12.27 48.93
CA ASN A 264 1.20 13.33 49.94
C ASN A 264 0.50 12.88 51.24
N GLU A 265 -0.63 12.18 51.15
CA GLU A 265 -1.31 11.59 52.31
C GLU A 265 -0.41 10.55 53.02
N ALA A 266 0.24 9.65 52.27
CA ALA A 266 1.17 8.66 52.81
C ALA A 266 2.41 9.31 53.46
N LYS A 267 2.95 10.39 52.88
CA LYS A 267 4.02 11.19 53.49
C LYS A 267 3.61 11.76 54.84
N SER A 268 2.42 12.36 54.92
CA SER A 268 1.89 12.92 56.17
C SER A 268 1.72 11.84 57.24
N GLN A 269 1.21 10.66 56.87
CA GLN A 269 1.07 9.52 57.78
C GLN A 269 2.41 9.01 58.30
N ILE A 270 3.41 8.85 57.43
CA ILE A 270 4.76 8.43 57.84
C ILE A 270 5.38 9.42 58.83
N VAL A 271 5.25 10.73 58.58
CA VAL A 271 5.77 11.76 59.49
C VAL A 271 5.06 11.71 60.85
N GLU A 272 3.75 11.45 60.87
CA GLU A 272 3.00 11.28 62.11
C GLU A 272 3.44 10.03 62.89
N GLU A 273 3.60 8.89 62.21
CA GLU A 273 4.12 7.65 62.80
C GLU A 273 5.55 7.82 63.36
N GLU A 274 6.43 8.53 62.63
CA GLU A 274 7.79 8.84 63.10
C GLU A 274 7.79 9.70 64.37
N ASN A 275 6.91 10.69 64.45
CA ASN A 275 6.77 11.54 65.63
C ASN A 275 6.25 10.74 66.84
N GLN A 276 5.25 9.87 66.64
CA GLN A 276 4.74 8.99 67.70
C GLN A 276 5.80 8.01 68.19
N LEU A 277 6.57 7.42 67.26
CA LEU A 277 7.65 6.50 67.60
C LEU A 277 8.77 7.21 68.37
N THR A 278 9.12 8.44 67.99
CA THR A 278 10.09 9.28 68.71
C THR A 278 9.61 9.59 70.14
N GLN A 279 8.31 9.86 70.32
CA GLN A 279 7.73 10.04 71.65
C GLN A 279 7.80 8.75 72.49
N GLN A 280 7.48 7.59 71.90
CA GLN A 280 7.61 6.29 72.56
C GLN A 280 9.07 5.98 72.94
N GLU A 281 10.03 6.26 72.06
CA GLU A 281 11.47 6.15 72.34
C GLU A 281 11.89 7.02 73.52
N ASN A 282 11.48 8.30 73.53
CA ASN A 282 11.79 9.21 74.63
C ASN A 282 11.17 8.78 75.96
N GLN A 283 9.93 8.25 75.95
CA GLN A 283 9.28 7.69 77.13
C GLN A 283 10.01 6.43 77.65
N LEU A 284 10.44 5.54 76.75
CA LEU A 284 11.19 4.34 77.12
C LEU A 284 12.57 4.68 77.70
N ILE A 285 13.24 5.69 77.15
CA ILE A 285 14.52 6.22 77.68
C ILE A 285 14.30 6.81 79.08
N ALA A 286 13.25 7.61 79.27
CA ALA A 286 12.92 8.17 80.59
C ALA A 286 12.61 7.08 81.63
N GLN A 287 11.88 6.02 81.25
CA GLN A 287 11.64 4.85 82.10
C GLN A 287 12.94 4.11 82.45
N LYS A 288 13.82 3.86 81.47
CA LYS A 288 15.15 3.26 81.71
C LYS A 288 15.98 4.07 82.71
N ASN A 289 15.97 5.40 82.60
CA ASN A 289 16.73 6.28 83.48
C ASN A 289 16.19 6.33 84.92
N GLN A 290 14.89 6.09 85.13
CA GLN A 290 14.27 6.09 86.46
C GLN A 290 14.50 4.79 87.25
N ILE A 291 14.74 3.66 86.58
CA ILE A 291 14.77 2.34 87.22
C ILE A 291 16.15 1.98 87.79
N GLY A 292 17.25 2.56 87.28
CA GLY A 292 18.62 2.34 87.79
C GLY A 292 19.08 0.87 87.78
N GLU A 293 20.23 0.55 88.40
CA GLU A 293 20.81 -0.82 88.42
C GLU A 293 19.99 -1.85 89.23
N ASN A 294 18.98 -1.44 90.00
CA ASN A 294 18.13 -2.32 90.83
C ASN A 294 16.75 -2.61 90.20
N ALA A 295 16.73 -2.99 88.93
CA ALA A 295 15.50 -3.28 88.20
C ALA A 295 14.85 -4.62 88.62
N SER A 296 13.53 -4.63 88.87
CA SER A 296 12.78 -5.89 89.06
C SER A 296 12.64 -6.65 87.72
N ALA A 297 12.51 -7.99 87.78
CA ALA A 297 12.37 -8.82 86.58
C ALA A 297 11.19 -8.39 85.67
N GLN A 298 10.07 -7.94 86.27
CA GLN A 298 8.92 -7.40 85.53
C GLN A 298 9.22 -6.08 84.81
N ALA A 299 10.04 -5.20 85.39
CA ALA A 299 10.42 -3.93 84.77
C ALA A 299 11.34 -4.14 83.54
N ILE A 300 12.23 -5.13 83.61
CA ILE A 300 13.09 -5.53 82.48
C ILE A 300 12.25 -6.10 81.34
N GLU A 301 11.24 -6.93 81.66
CA GLU A 301 10.34 -7.52 80.65
C GLU A 301 9.52 -6.45 79.93
N GLN A 302 8.98 -5.46 80.65
CA GLN A 302 8.28 -4.31 80.06
C GLN A 302 9.17 -3.46 79.15
N ILE A 303 10.42 -3.21 79.57
CA ILE A 303 11.39 -2.46 78.74
C ILE A 303 11.71 -3.22 77.44
N ASN A 304 11.90 -4.54 77.53
CA ASN A 304 12.16 -5.38 76.35
C ASN A 304 10.95 -5.43 75.40
N ALA A 305 9.73 -5.52 75.94
CA ALA A 305 8.51 -5.46 75.16
C ALA A 305 8.37 -4.10 74.44
N GLY A 306 8.63 -2.98 75.12
CA GLY A 306 8.62 -1.65 74.53
C GLY A 306 9.71 -1.46 73.46
N GLN A 307 10.90 -2.03 73.66
CA GLN A 307 11.97 -2.01 72.66
C GLN A 307 11.60 -2.80 71.40
N ASN A 308 10.96 -3.97 71.56
CA ASN A 308 10.46 -4.76 70.43
C ASN A 308 9.38 -4.01 69.65
N GLN A 309 8.43 -3.36 70.34
CA GLN A 309 7.41 -2.52 69.69
C GLN A 309 8.02 -1.37 68.89
N ILE A 310 9.08 -0.72 69.41
CA ILE A 310 9.79 0.33 68.69
C ILE A 310 10.50 -0.24 67.45
N ASN A 311 11.15 -1.39 67.57
CA ASN A 311 11.82 -2.05 66.45
C ASN A 311 10.82 -2.44 65.34
N ASP A 312 9.67 -3.01 65.71
CA ASP A 312 8.59 -3.33 64.79
C ASP A 312 8.04 -2.05 64.12
N GLY A 313 7.90 -0.96 64.88
CA GLY A 313 7.51 0.36 64.36
C GLY A 313 8.50 0.90 63.33
N LYS A 314 9.80 0.82 63.62
CA LYS A 314 10.87 1.20 62.66
C LYS A 314 10.80 0.38 61.38
N GLU A 315 10.58 -0.93 61.49
CA GLU A 315 10.48 -1.80 60.33
C GLU A 315 9.25 -1.47 59.47
N LYS A 316 8.10 -1.18 60.09
CA LYS A 316 6.89 -0.74 59.38
C LYS A 316 7.12 0.58 58.63
N ILE A 317 7.70 1.58 59.29
CA ILE A 317 8.04 2.88 58.67
C ILE A 317 9.03 2.69 57.53
N ALA A 318 10.05 1.83 57.70
CA ALA A 318 11.01 1.53 56.64
C ALA A 318 10.33 0.90 55.41
N LYS A 319 9.38 -0.04 55.61
CA LYS A 319 8.57 -0.62 54.53
C LYS A 319 7.69 0.42 53.86
N ALA A 320 7.02 1.29 54.63
CA ALA A 320 6.18 2.36 54.10
C ALA A 320 6.99 3.37 53.28
N LYS A 321 8.19 3.76 53.74
CA LYS A 321 9.12 4.62 52.99
C LYS A 321 9.62 3.96 51.70
N ALA A 322 9.94 2.67 51.75
CA ALA A 322 10.34 1.94 50.55
C ALA A 322 9.21 1.89 49.52
N GLU A 323 7.97 1.67 49.95
CA GLU A 323 6.80 1.68 49.07
C GLU A 323 6.49 3.07 48.52
N LEU A 324 6.60 4.11 49.35
CA LEU A 324 6.49 5.51 48.94
C LEU A 324 7.53 5.85 47.86
N ALA A 325 8.79 5.45 48.05
CA ALA A 325 9.86 5.69 47.08
C ALA A 325 9.56 4.98 45.74
N LYS A 326 8.96 3.79 45.76
CA LYS A 326 8.49 3.12 44.54
C LYS A 326 7.36 3.89 43.87
N GLN A 327 6.38 4.35 44.63
CA GLN A 327 5.25 5.15 44.11
C GLN A 327 5.72 6.47 43.49
N GLU A 328 6.63 7.19 44.14
CA GLU A 328 7.25 8.41 43.61
C GLU A 328 8.05 8.15 42.33
N THR A 329 8.82 7.06 42.32
CA THR A 329 9.57 6.65 41.13
C THR A 329 8.63 6.31 39.97
N ALA A 330 7.55 5.55 40.24
CA ALA A 330 6.54 5.22 39.23
C ALA A 330 5.85 6.49 38.69
N LEU A 331 5.49 7.43 39.56
CA LEU A 331 4.88 8.70 39.21
C LEU A 331 5.78 9.56 38.31
N ASN A 332 7.06 9.67 38.67
CA ASN A 332 8.04 10.43 37.89
C ASN A 332 8.36 9.79 36.53
N GLN A 333 8.17 8.48 36.41
CA GLN A 333 8.37 7.74 35.18
C GLN A 333 7.15 7.70 34.25
N LEU A 334 6.01 8.29 34.64
CA LEU A 334 4.84 8.40 33.76
C LEU A 334 5.18 9.24 32.52
N LYS A 335 5.00 8.65 31.35
CA LYS A 335 5.19 9.32 30.06
C LYS A 335 3.92 10.05 29.63
N LYS A 336 4.10 11.13 28.88
CA LYS A 336 3.02 11.77 28.12
C LYS A 336 2.38 10.73 27.18
N PRO A 337 1.05 10.69 27.03
CA PRO A 337 0.42 9.86 26.01
C PRO A 337 0.75 10.40 24.62
N THR A 338 0.87 9.49 23.65
CA THR A 338 1.03 9.83 22.25
C THR A 338 -0.30 9.62 21.55
N TYR A 339 -0.80 10.65 20.88
CA TYR A 339 -2.01 10.55 20.05
C TYR A 339 -1.59 10.36 18.59
N GLN A 340 -2.11 9.32 17.97
CA GLN A 340 -1.91 9.03 16.56
C GLN A 340 -3.21 9.28 15.81
N ILE A 341 -3.16 10.16 14.81
CA ILE A 341 -4.29 10.51 13.95
C ILE A 341 -3.95 10.07 12.54
N ASP A 342 -4.60 9.01 12.09
CA ASP A 342 -4.37 8.42 10.79
C ASP A 342 -5.56 8.68 9.87
N ASN A 343 -5.25 8.97 8.61
CA ASN A 343 -6.23 8.91 7.53
C ASN A 343 -6.30 7.49 6.94
N ARG A 344 -7.23 7.26 6.02
CA ARG A 344 -7.42 5.94 5.38
C ARG A 344 -6.17 5.35 4.71
N LYS A 345 -5.23 6.18 4.23
CA LYS A 345 -3.99 5.69 3.60
C LYS A 345 -2.90 5.36 4.63
N GLU A 346 -2.92 6.04 5.77
CA GLU A 346 -1.96 5.87 6.86
C GLU A 346 -2.36 4.71 7.77
N GLY A 347 -3.65 4.61 8.15
CA GLY A 347 -4.15 3.61 9.10
C GLY A 347 -4.60 2.28 8.47
N ASN A 348 -4.65 2.17 7.14
CA ASN A 348 -5.08 0.96 6.44
C ASN A 348 -4.13 0.67 5.24
N PRO A 349 -3.09 -0.16 5.45
CA PRO A 349 -2.15 -0.54 4.40
C PRO A 349 -2.83 -1.15 3.16
N GLY A 350 -3.88 -1.94 3.37
CA GLY A 350 -4.66 -2.54 2.29
C GLY A 350 -5.37 -1.52 1.42
N TYR A 351 -5.91 -0.45 2.01
CA TYR A 351 -6.52 0.67 1.28
C TYR A 351 -5.50 1.32 0.35
N LYS A 352 -4.31 1.63 0.89
CA LYS A 352 -3.22 2.28 0.14
C LYS A 352 -2.75 1.39 -1.01
N THR A 353 -2.47 0.12 -0.74
CA THR A 353 -2.00 -0.84 -1.76
C THR A 353 -3.02 -0.98 -2.90
N PHE A 354 -4.31 -1.15 -2.57
CA PHE A 354 -5.35 -1.28 -3.57
C PHE A 354 -5.48 -0.02 -4.45
N LEU A 355 -5.38 1.17 -3.85
CA LEU A 355 -5.37 2.45 -4.58
C LEU A 355 -4.14 2.56 -5.49
N ASP A 356 -2.95 2.27 -4.96
CA ASP A 356 -1.69 2.35 -5.71
C ASP A 356 -1.73 1.38 -6.91
N ASP A 357 -2.27 0.17 -6.74
CA ASP A 357 -2.44 -0.80 -7.82
C ASP A 357 -3.43 -0.34 -8.89
N SER A 358 -4.59 0.21 -8.49
CA SER A 358 -5.55 0.79 -9.45
C SER A 358 -4.94 1.95 -10.26
N THR A 359 -4.07 2.75 -9.65
CA THR A 359 -3.40 3.90 -10.28
C THR A 359 -2.26 3.45 -11.21
N ARG A 360 -1.56 2.36 -10.86
CA ARG A 360 -0.56 1.73 -11.75
C ARG A 360 -1.21 1.22 -13.03
N ILE A 361 -2.41 0.65 -12.94
CA ILE A 361 -3.20 0.21 -14.10
C ILE A 361 -3.59 1.40 -14.99
N ASP A 362 -3.99 2.54 -14.41
CA ASP A 362 -4.26 3.76 -15.18
C ASP A 362 -3.05 4.19 -16.02
N SER A 363 -1.83 4.11 -15.45
CA SER A 363 -0.59 4.42 -16.16
C SER A 363 -0.35 3.47 -17.35
N LEU A 364 -0.59 2.17 -17.15
CA LEU A 364 -0.49 1.16 -18.21
C LEU A 364 -1.49 1.43 -19.36
N SER A 365 -2.71 1.84 -19.00
CA SER A 365 -3.81 2.15 -19.94
C SER A 365 -3.51 3.30 -20.89
N ASN A 366 -2.57 4.19 -20.54
CA ASN A 366 -2.20 5.33 -21.38
C ASN A 366 -1.19 4.96 -22.47
N ILE A 367 -0.33 3.95 -22.23
CA ILE A 367 0.81 3.65 -23.11
C ILE A 367 0.48 2.52 -24.09
N PHE A 368 -0.03 1.39 -23.57
CA PHE A 368 -0.19 0.16 -24.36
C PHE A 368 -1.13 0.32 -25.56
N PRO A 369 -2.31 0.95 -25.41
CA PRO A 369 -3.24 1.07 -26.54
C PRO A 369 -2.73 1.94 -27.69
N VAL A 370 -1.89 2.93 -27.41
CA VAL A 370 -1.29 3.79 -28.45
C VAL A 370 -0.45 2.95 -29.42
N VAL A 371 0.36 2.04 -28.87
CA VAL A 371 1.20 1.13 -29.67
C VAL A 371 0.33 0.15 -30.46
N LEU A 372 -0.70 -0.44 -29.83
CA LEU A 372 -1.60 -1.38 -30.50
C LEU A 372 -2.36 -0.73 -31.67
N PHE A 373 -2.92 0.46 -31.49
CA PHE A 373 -3.61 1.17 -32.57
C PHE A 373 -2.65 1.68 -33.65
N ALA A 374 -1.42 2.05 -33.31
CA ALA A 374 -0.40 2.41 -34.30
C ALA A 374 -0.07 1.22 -35.22
N ILE A 375 0.14 0.04 -34.64
CA ILE A 375 0.35 -1.21 -35.38
C ILE A 375 -0.88 -1.53 -36.23
N ALA A 376 -2.07 -1.43 -35.64
CA ALA A 376 -3.31 -1.74 -36.33
C ALA A 376 -3.57 -0.79 -37.53
N LEU A 377 -3.26 0.50 -37.39
CA LEU A 377 -3.31 1.47 -38.49
C LEU A 377 -2.32 1.11 -39.61
N LEU A 378 -1.09 0.75 -39.27
CA LEU A 378 -0.04 0.39 -40.23
C LEU A 378 -0.43 -0.86 -41.04
N VAL A 379 -0.95 -1.89 -40.35
CA VAL A 379 -1.36 -3.14 -40.98
C VAL A 379 -2.65 -2.95 -41.79
N SER A 380 -3.60 -2.17 -41.27
CA SER A 380 -4.81 -1.77 -42.01
C SER A 380 -4.47 -1.03 -43.30
N LEU A 381 -3.52 -0.09 -43.25
CA LEU A 381 -3.04 0.63 -44.44
C LEU A 381 -2.45 -0.31 -45.48
N THR A 382 -1.64 -1.27 -45.05
CA THR A 382 -1.07 -2.28 -45.95
C THR A 382 -2.17 -3.13 -46.59
N THR A 383 -3.13 -3.56 -45.78
CA THR A 383 -4.24 -4.42 -46.21
C THR A 383 -5.15 -3.70 -47.21
N MET A 384 -5.51 -2.45 -46.94
CA MET A 384 -6.29 -1.61 -47.85
C MET A 384 -5.54 -1.28 -49.12
N THR A 385 -4.23 -0.97 -49.04
CA THR A 385 -3.40 -0.74 -50.22
C THR A 385 -3.47 -1.94 -51.15
N ARG A 386 -3.24 -3.14 -50.62
CA ARG A 386 -3.30 -4.36 -51.41
C ARG A 386 -4.69 -4.64 -51.96
N PHE A 387 -5.74 -4.37 -51.17
CA PHE A 387 -7.11 -4.58 -51.63
C PHE A 387 -7.47 -3.69 -52.82
N VAL A 388 -7.13 -2.40 -52.74
CA VAL A 388 -7.39 -1.46 -53.84
C VAL A 388 -6.56 -1.79 -55.07
N GLU A 389 -5.30 -2.20 -54.90
CA GLU A 389 -4.43 -2.60 -56.01
C GLU A 389 -4.91 -3.86 -56.74
N GLU A 390 -5.44 -4.86 -56.03
CA GLU A 390 -6.00 -6.06 -56.64
C GLU A 390 -7.34 -5.79 -57.35
N GLU A 391 -8.14 -4.85 -56.84
CA GLU A 391 -9.39 -4.42 -57.46
C GLU A 391 -9.20 -3.32 -58.52
N ARG A 392 -7.96 -2.92 -58.83
CA ARG A 392 -7.65 -1.76 -59.68
C ARG A 392 -8.31 -1.80 -61.05
N GLY A 393 -8.36 -2.99 -61.69
CA GLY A 393 -9.06 -3.19 -62.95
C GLY A 393 -10.58 -2.96 -62.82
N ASN A 394 -11.19 -3.42 -61.73
CA ASN A 394 -12.61 -3.16 -61.44
C ASN A 394 -12.87 -1.67 -61.18
N LEU A 395 -11.93 -0.93 -60.58
CA LEU A 395 -12.03 0.54 -60.45
C LEU A 395 -12.03 1.23 -61.81
N GLY A 396 -11.16 0.78 -62.73
CA GLY A 396 -11.13 1.24 -64.11
C GLY A 396 -12.47 1.01 -64.83
N LEU A 397 -13.05 -0.18 -64.67
CA LEU A 397 -14.36 -0.54 -65.23
C LEU A 397 -15.48 0.35 -64.67
N LEU A 398 -15.58 0.50 -63.35
CA LEU A 398 -16.59 1.35 -62.73
C LEU A 398 -16.46 2.82 -63.19
N LYS A 399 -15.23 3.32 -63.30
CA LYS A 399 -14.96 4.69 -63.78
C LYS A 399 -15.33 4.86 -65.26
N ALA A 400 -15.07 3.84 -66.09
CA ALA A 400 -15.45 3.83 -67.50
C ALA A 400 -16.97 3.72 -67.72
N LEU A 401 -17.67 3.01 -66.83
CA LEU A 401 -19.14 2.90 -66.81
C LEU A 401 -19.85 4.15 -66.25
N GLY A 402 -19.10 5.21 -65.92
CA GLY A 402 -19.65 6.50 -65.50
C GLY A 402 -19.97 6.62 -64.00
N TYR A 403 -19.50 5.69 -63.15
CA TYR A 403 -19.63 5.85 -61.70
C TYR A 403 -18.74 6.98 -61.18
N SER A 404 -19.25 7.75 -60.22
CA SER A 404 -18.47 8.84 -59.64
C SER A 404 -17.34 8.31 -58.75
N ASN A 405 -16.28 9.11 -58.57
CA ASN A 405 -15.22 8.78 -57.63
C ASN A 405 -15.72 8.60 -56.18
N ARG A 406 -16.88 9.19 -55.82
CA ARG A 406 -17.52 8.99 -54.52
C ARG A 406 -18.15 7.61 -54.40
N ASP A 407 -18.82 7.14 -55.46
CA ASP A 407 -19.45 5.83 -55.51
C ASP A 407 -18.42 4.71 -55.40
N ILE A 408 -17.29 4.86 -56.11
CA ILE A 408 -16.19 3.88 -56.06
C ILE A 408 -15.54 3.84 -54.66
N ARG A 409 -15.30 5.01 -54.04
CA ARG A 409 -14.76 5.06 -52.66
C ARG A 409 -15.68 4.42 -51.64
N LYS A 410 -16.99 4.56 -51.80
CA LYS A 410 -18.00 3.99 -50.90
C LYS A 410 -17.79 2.48 -50.71
N LYS A 411 -17.39 1.75 -51.75
CA LYS A 411 -17.13 0.30 -51.67
C LYS A 411 -16.09 -0.04 -50.59
N PHE A 412 -14.92 0.58 -50.66
CA PHE A 412 -13.83 0.33 -49.71
C PHE A 412 -14.11 0.91 -48.33
N MET A 413 -14.79 2.06 -48.26
CA MET A 413 -15.18 2.67 -46.98
C MET A 413 -16.20 1.81 -46.23
N VAL A 414 -17.22 1.27 -46.91
CA VAL A 414 -18.19 0.37 -46.27
C VAL A 414 -17.52 -0.92 -45.82
N TYR A 415 -16.63 -1.49 -46.63
CA TYR A 415 -15.85 -2.67 -46.26
C TYR A 415 -15.01 -2.42 -45.00
N GLY A 416 -14.28 -1.30 -44.96
CA GLY A 416 -13.47 -0.89 -43.81
C GLY A 416 -14.32 -0.63 -42.57
N LEU A 417 -15.47 0.05 -42.72
CA LEU A 417 -16.39 0.35 -41.64
C LEU A 417 -17.00 -0.90 -41.02
N VAL A 418 -17.46 -1.86 -41.84
CA VAL A 418 -18.10 -3.09 -41.33
C VAL A 418 -17.06 -3.98 -40.65
N SER A 419 -15.87 -4.16 -41.24
CA SER A 419 -14.81 -4.97 -40.63
C SER A 419 -14.30 -4.37 -39.32
N SER A 420 -14.00 -3.08 -39.31
CA SER A 420 -13.52 -2.39 -38.10
C SER A 420 -14.60 -2.20 -37.04
N GLY A 421 -15.84 -1.90 -37.45
CA GLY A 421 -16.97 -1.72 -36.54
C GLY A 421 -17.36 -3.02 -35.82
N LEU A 422 -17.38 -4.16 -36.52
CA LEU A 422 -17.62 -5.45 -35.87
C LEU A 422 -16.46 -5.85 -34.95
N GLY A 423 -15.22 -5.60 -35.37
CA GLY A 423 -14.05 -5.84 -34.53
C GLY A 423 -14.11 -5.00 -33.26
N ALA A 424 -14.39 -3.70 -33.40
CA ALA A 424 -14.57 -2.77 -32.29
C ALA A 424 -15.71 -3.16 -31.36
N LEU A 425 -16.84 -3.64 -31.91
CA LEU A 425 -17.98 -4.09 -31.12
C LEU A 425 -17.61 -5.29 -30.23
N VAL A 426 -17.08 -6.35 -30.84
CA VAL A 426 -16.68 -7.55 -30.10
C VAL A 426 -15.56 -7.23 -29.11
N GLY A 427 -14.55 -6.48 -29.56
CA GLY A 427 -13.43 -6.08 -28.72
C GLY A 427 -13.88 -5.25 -27.53
N THR A 428 -14.79 -4.29 -27.71
CA THR A 428 -15.31 -3.45 -26.61
C THR A 428 -16.16 -4.26 -25.62
N ILE A 429 -16.98 -5.21 -26.08
CA ILE A 429 -17.77 -6.08 -25.19
C ILE A 429 -16.85 -6.93 -24.32
N ILE A 430 -15.87 -7.59 -24.92
CA ILE A 430 -14.88 -8.40 -24.19
C ILE A 430 -14.01 -7.49 -23.31
N GLY A 431 -13.71 -6.28 -23.78
CA GLY A 431 -12.92 -5.27 -23.07
C GLY A 431 -13.61 -4.79 -21.79
N HIS A 432 -14.92 -4.57 -21.78
CA HIS A 432 -15.66 -4.18 -20.57
C HIS A 432 -15.89 -5.34 -19.58
N THR A 433 -15.62 -6.58 -19.97
CA THR A 433 -15.99 -7.76 -19.16
C THR A 433 -14.77 -8.57 -18.76
N PHE A 434 -14.10 -9.19 -19.71
CA PHE A 434 -13.04 -10.15 -19.45
C PHE A 434 -11.78 -9.51 -18.87
N LEU A 435 -11.30 -8.41 -19.47
CA LEU A 435 -10.01 -7.83 -19.07
C LEU A 435 -10.05 -7.21 -17.65
N PRO A 436 -11.08 -6.45 -17.25
CA PRO A 436 -11.21 -5.94 -15.89
C PRO A 436 -11.25 -7.06 -14.85
N ILE A 437 -11.97 -8.16 -15.12
CA ILE A 437 -11.99 -9.34 -14.23
C ILE A 437 -10.60 -9.96 -14.10
N ALA A 438 -9.92 -10.16 -15.23
CA ALA A 438 -8.58 -10.75 -15.24
C ALA A 438 -7.55 -9.88 -14.49
N VAL A 439 -7.61 -8.55 -14.69
CA VAL A 439 -6.75 -7.59 -14.00
C VAL A 439 -7.09 -7.55 -12.51
N PHE A 440 -8.37 -7.47 -12.15
CA PHE A 440 -8.80 -7.48 -10.75
C PHE A 440 -8.27 -8.72 -10.03
N ASN A 441 -8.54 -9.93 -10.54
CA ASN A 441 -8.08 -11.18 -9.91
C ASN A 441 -6.55 -11.27 -9.78
N ALA A 442 -5.80 -10.67 -10.71
CA ALA A 442 -4.33 -10.66 -10.65
C ALA A 442 -3.79 -9.72 -9.56
N TYR A 443 -4.47 -8.60 -9.29
CA TYR A 443 -4.01 -7.59 -8.33
C TYR A 443 -4.69 -7.70 -6.95
N THR A 444 -5.84 -8.38 -6.82
CA THR A 444 -6.58 -8.49 -5.55
C THR A 444 -6.37 -9.80 -4.82
N ALA A 445 -5.38 -10.62 -5.20
CA ALA A 445 -5.10 -11.90 -4.54
C ALA A 445 -4.88 -11.75 -3.02
N SER A 446 -4.14 -10.72 -2.60
CA SER A 446 -3.93 -10.37 -1.19
C SER A 446 -5.05 -9.50 -0.60
N SER A 447 -6.01 -9.03 -1.39
CA SER A 447 -7.09 -8.18 -0.89
C SER A 447 -8.34 -8.97 -0.49
N THR A 448 -9.15 -8.40 0.42
CA THR A 448 -10.44 -8.97 0.85
C THR A 448 -11.58 -8.69 -0.14
N PHE A 449 -11.35 -7.91 -1.20
CA PHE A 449 -12.33 -7.69 -2.26
C PHE A 449 -12.44 -8.91 -3.18
N SER A 450 -13.62 -9.54 -3.23
CA SER A 450 -13.88 -10.75 -4.01
C SER A 450 -14.70 -10.52 -5.28
N ASN A 451 -15.59 -9.52 -5.27
CA ASN A 451 -16.53 -9.27 -6.35
C ASN A 451 -16.24 -7.93 -7.03
N LEU A 452 -15.79 -7.96 -8.28
CA LEU A 452 -15.57 -6.76 -9.08
C LEU A 452 -16.91 -6.18 -9.57
N ARG A 453 -17.12 -4.89 -9.34
CA ARG A 453 -18.20 -4.13 -9.99
C ARG A 453 -17.75 -3.64 -11.35
N LEU A 454 -18.30 -4.26 -12.41
CA LEU A 454 -18.10 -3.80 -13.78
C LEU A 454 -18.92 -2.54 -14.05
N THR A 455 -18.27 -1.49 -14.55
CA THR A 455 -18.96 -0.25 -14.96
C THR A 455 -18.86 -0.05 -16.46
N PHE A 456 -20.00 0.27 -17.09
CA PHE A 456 -19.98 0.64 -18.49
C PHE A 456 -19.52 2.08 -18.63
N SER A 457 -18.42 2.31 -19.35
CA SER A 457 -17.91 3.64 -19.69
C SER A 457 -18.28 4.04 -21.13
N PRO A 458 -19.27 4.93 -21.34
CA PRO A 458 -19.68 5.38 -22.67
C PRO A 458 -18.56 6.14 -23.38
N LEU A 459 -17.82 6.97 -22.64
CA LEU A 459 -16.74 7.80 -23.20
C LEU A 459 -15.66 6.93 -23.84
N TRP A 460 -15.10 5.97 -23.10
CA TRP A 460 -14.04 5.10 -23.62
C TRP A 460 -14.54 4.19 -24.74
N THR A 461 -15.81 3.76 -24.68
CA THR A 461 -16.47 3.02 -25.76
C THR A 461 -16.51 3.85 -27.05
N ILE A 462 -16.98 5.09 -26.99
CA ILE A 462 -17.06 5.98 -28.17
C ILE A 462 -15.67 6.25 -28.74
N VAL A 463 -14.69 6.54 -27.87
CA VAL A 463 -13.30 6.77 -28.29
C VAL A 463 -12.71 5.52 -28.97
N ALA A 464 -12.94 4.33 -28.42
CA ALA A 464 -12.46 3.07 -29.00
C ALA A 464 -13.02 2.85 -30.41
N PHE A 465 -14.32 3.03 -30.58
CA PHE A 465 -14.99 2.92 -31.88
C PHE A 465 -14.49 3.98 -32.87
N ALA A 466 -14.35 5.23 -32.44
CA ALA A 466 -13.86 6.32 -33.28
C ALA A 466 -12.44 6.02 -33.80
N ILE A 467 -11.53 5.59 -32.92
CA ILE A 467 -10.16 5.23 -33.29
C ILE A 467 -10.16 4.02 -34.22
N ALA A 468 -10.88 2.95 -33.89
CA ALA A 468 -10.92 1.73 -34.70
C ALA A 468 -11.45 1.99 -36.12
N ILE A 469 -12.54 2.75 -36.22
CA ILE A 469 -13.11 3.14 -37.51
C ILE A 469 -12.14 4.05 -38.28
N ALA A 470 -11.49 5.02 -37.61
CA ALA A 470 -10.49 5.88 -38.24
C ALA A 470 -9.29 5.08 -38.77
N CYS A 471 -8.83 4.06 -38.03
CA CYS A 471 -7.74 3.17 -38.44
C CYS A 471 -8.04 2.39 -39.73
N SER A 472 -9.30 2.17 -40.09
CA SER A 472 -9.70 1.49 -41.32
C SER A 472 -10.12 2.45 -42.43
N LEU A 473 -10.86 3.51 -42.09
CA LEU A 473 -11.38 4.47 -43.05
C LEU A 473 -10.30 5.41 -43.60
N LEU A 474 -9.39 5.92 -42.76
CA LEU A 474 -8.35 6.86 -43.23
C LEU A 474 -7.45 6.20 -44.29
N PRO A 475 -6.95 4.98 -44.09
CA PRO A 475 -6.19 4.30 -45.13
C PRO A 475 -7.00 4.00 -46.38
N ALA A 476 -8.22 3.47 -46.24
CA ALA A 476 -9.09 3.17 -47.38
C ALA A 476 -9.36 4.41 -48.22
N TYR A 477 -9.69 5.54 -47.57
CA TYR A 477 -9.91 6.82 -48.23
C TYR A 477 -8.65 7.31 -48.95
N TRP A 478 -7.51 7.29 -48.26
CA TRP A 478 -6.25 7.81 -48.81
C TRP A 478 -5.76 7.01 -50.02
N VAL A 479 -5.78 5.67 -49.93
CA VAL A 479 -5.34 4.77 -51.00
C VAL A 479 -6.24 4.89 -52.21
N VAL A 480 -7.57 4.83 -52.05
CA VAL A 480 -8.49 4.92 -53.19
C VAL A 480 -8.43 6.30 -53.83
N ARG A 481 -8.28 7.38 -53.03
CA ARG A 481 -8.11 8.73 -53.58
C ARG A 481 -6.82 8.85 -54.40
N MET A 482 -5.75 8.19 -53.99
CA MET A 482 -4.49 8.18 -54.72
C MET A 482 -4.62 7.45 -56.07
N GLU A 483 -5.26 6.28 -56.09
CA GLU A 483 -5.45 5.49 -57.32
C GLU A 483 -6.47 6.12 -58.29
N LEU A 484 -7.57 6.70 -57.79
CA LEU A 484 -8.60 7.33 -58.64
C LEU A 484 -8.15 8.62 -59.34
N LYS A 485 -6.99 9.20 -58.96
CA LYS A 485 -6.38 10.32 -59.69
C LYS A 485 -5.84 9.92 -61.06
N GLU A 486 -5.60 8.63 -61.30
CA GLU A 486 -5.11 8.17 -62.59
C GLU A 486 -6.20 8.14 -63.67
N VAL A 487 -5.76 8.14 -64.94
CA VAL A 487 -6.63 8.10 -66.12
C VAL A 487 -7.26 6.70 -66.22
N PRO A 488 -8.55 6.55 -66.61
CA PRO A 488 -9.22 5.24 -66.64
C PRO A 488 -8.46 4.15 -67.41
N ALA A 489 -7.81 4.50 -68.51
CA ALA A 489 -7.03 3.56 -69.32
C ALA A 489 -5.81 2.95 -68.57
N SER A 490 -5.17 3.71 -67.67
CA SER A 490 -4.02 3.19 -66.90
C SER A 490 -4.42 2.25 -65.77
N LEU A 491 -5.70 2.25 -65.37
CA LEU A 491 -6.25 1.36 -64.34
C LEU A 491 -6.48 -0.07 -64.86
N PHE A 492 -6.63 -0.25 -66.18
CA PHE A 492 -6.72 -1.58 -66.82
C PHE A 492 -5.36 -2.25 -67.04
N LEU A 493 -4.26 -1.49 -66.95
CA LEU A 493 -2.91 -2.01 -67.10
C LEU A 493 -2.32 -2.45 -65.76
N ALA A 494 -1.58 -3.55 -65.78
CA ALA A 494 -0.76 -3.96 -64.64
C ALA A 494 0.20 -2.82 -64.27
N LYS A 495 0.31 -2.52 -62.97
CA LYS A 495 1.14 -1.42 -62.47
C LYS A 495 2.59 -1.68 -62.86
N VAL A 496 3.18 -0.77 -63.63
CA VAL A 496 4.58 -0.91 -64.09
C VAL A 496 5.48 -1.05 -62.86
N PRO A 497 6.37 -2.06 -62.81
CA PRO A 497 7.26 -2.22 -61.67
C PRO A 497 8.14 -0.98 -61.51
N LYS A 498 8.24 -0.48 -60.27
CA LYS A 498 9.09 0.69 -59.98
C LYS A 498 10.54 0.39 -60.37
N ALA A 499 11.22 1.35 -60.97
CA ALA A 499 12.63 1.23 -61.36
C ALA A 499 13.50 0.77 -60.18
N GLY A 500 14.32 -0.26 -60.39
CA GLY A 500 15.23 -0.78 -59.37
C GLY A 500 16.45 0.12 -59.21
N SER A 501 16.55 0.86 -58.11
CA SER A 501 17.75 1.64 -57.76
C SER A 501 18.85 0.73 -57.21
N ARG A 502 20.12 1.07 -57.46
CA ARG A 502 21.29 0.49 -56.76
C ARG A 502 21.09 0.60 -55.24
N ILE A 503 21.43 -0.45 -54.51
CA ILE A 503 21.24 -0.53 -53.05
C ILE A 503 22.54 -0.28 -52.31
N LEU A 504 22.49 0.24 -51.08
CA LEU A 504 23.70 0.50 -50.27
C LEU A 504 24.50 -0.78 -49.99
N LEU A 505 23.83 -1.94 -49.93
CA LEU A 505 24.48 -3.25 -49.77
C LEU A 505 25.47 -3.59 -50.89
N GLU A 506 25.29 -3.01 -52.09
CA GLU A 506 26.23 -3.17 -53.22
C GLU A 506 27.58 -2.50 -52.95
N ARG A 507 27.64 -1.53 -52.02
CA ARG A 507 28.89 -0.87 -51.62
C ARG A 507 29.69 -1.67 -50.59
N ILE A 508 29.05 -2.62 -49.90
CA ILE A 508 29.70 -3.48 -48.90
C ILE A 508 30.16 -4.77 -49.60
N ASN A 509 31.30 -4.68 -50.29
CA ASN A 509 31.81 -5.72 -51.20
C ASN A 509 31.96 -7.11 -50.55
N PHE A 510 32.32 -7.18 -49.27
CA PHE A 510 32.50 -8.44 -48.56
C PHE A 510 31.21 -9.26 -48.45
N ILE A 511 30.10 -8.60 -48.09
CA ILE A 511 28.79 -9.24 -47.96
C ILE A 511 28.22 -9.53 -49.36
N TRP A 512 28.33 -8.55 -50.27
CA TRP A 512 27.76 -8.66 -51.61
C TRP A 512 28.36 -9.79 -52.45
N LYS A 513 29.68 -10.02 -52.35
CA LYS A 513 30.34 -11.12 -53.09
C LYS A 513 29.89 -12.50 -52.61
N ARG A 514 29.60 -12.67 -51.31
CA ARG A 514 29.18 -13.95 -50.69
C ARG A 514 27.70 -14.29 -50.92
N MET A 515 26.88 -13.34 -51.37
CA MET A 515 25.46 -13.58 -51.66
C MET A 515 25.26 -14.26 -53.03
N SER A 516 24.45 -15.33 -53.05
CA SER A 516 24.00 -15.96 -54.30
C SER A 516 23.13 -14.99 -55.13
N PHE A 517 22.98 -15.28 -56.42
CA PHE A 517 22.18 -14.46 -57.33
C PHE A 517 20.74 -14.21 -56.79
N THR A 518 20.08 -15.24 -56.25
CA THR A 518 18.74 -15.15 -55.67
C THR A 518 18.68 -14.16 -54.50
N TYR A 519 19.69 -14.18 -53.61
CA TYR A 519 19.76 -13.22 -52.50
C TYR A 519 20.04 -11.79 -52.98
N LYS A 520 20.89 -11.60 -53.99
CA LYS A 520 21.14 -10.28 -54.60
C LYS A 520 19.88 -9.69 -55.22
N VAL A 521 19.12 -10.50 -55.95
CA VAL A 521 17.83 -10.10 -56.54
C VAL A 521 16.79 -9.81 -55.46
N THR A 522 16.71 -10.64 -54.41
CA THR A 522 15.81 -10.44 -53.28
C THR A 522 16.11 -9.14 -52.52
N ALA A 523 17.39 -8.86 -52.24
CA ALA A 523 17.82 -7.63 -51.60
C ALA A 523 17.43 -6.40 -52.44
N ARG A 524 17.71 -6.42 -53.75
CA ARG A 524 17.26 -5.35 -54.67
C ARG A 524 15.75 -5.20 -54.69
N ASN A 525 14.98 -6.30 -54.66
CA ASN A 525 13.53 -6.27 -54.61
C ASN A 525 12.99 -5.66 -53.31
N LEU A 526 13.60 -5.97 -52.16
CA LEU A 526 13.21 -5.41 -50.87
C LEU A 526 13.34 -3.87 -50.87
N PHE A 527 14.47 -3.35 -51.36
CA PHE A 527 14.71 -1.91 -51.49
C PHE A 527 14.00 -1.26 -52.68
N ARG A 528 13.50 -2.04 -53.66
CA ARG A 528 12.60 -1.55 -54.72
C ARG A 528 11.23 -1.20 -54.12
N TYR A 529 10.74 -2.00 -53.18
CA TYR A 529 9.44 -1.81 -52.52
C TYR A 529 9.58 -1.21 -51.11
N LYS A 530 10.30 -0.08 -50.99
CA LYS A 530 10.64 0.58 -49.71
C LYS A 530 9.46 0.75 -48.75
N LYS A 531 8.27 1.13 -49.28
CA LYS A 531 7.05 1.27 -48.47
C LYS A 531 6.63 -0.06 -47.82
N ARG A 532 6.60 -1.15 -48.59
CA ARG A 532 6.25 -2.49 -48.10
C ARG A 532 7.28 -3.01 -47.11
N MET A 533 8.56 -2.79 -47.39
CA MET A 533 9.67 -3.13 -46.50
C MET A 533 9.50 -2.42 -45.15
N LEU A 534 9.37 -1.09 -45.13
CA LEU A 534 9.21 -0.32 -43.90
C LEU A 534 7.96 -0.74 -43.12
N MET A 535 6.82 -0.93 -43.78
CA MET A 535 5.58 -1.39 -43.12
C MET A 535 5.77 -2.76 -42.46
N THR A 536 6.48 -3.69 -43.12
CA THR A 536 6.77 -5.01 -42.55
C THR A 536 7.72 -4.92 -41.37
N ILE A 537 8.79 -4.12 -41.49
CA ILE A 537 9.76 -3.91 -40.41
C ILE A 537 9.09 -3.31 -39.18
N PHE A 538 8.35 -2.21 -39.32
CA PHE A 538 7.69 -1.57 -38.18
C PHE A 538 6.57 -2.42 -37.60
N GLY A 539 5.83 -3.18 -38.42
CA GLY A 539 4.80 -4.10 -37.94
C GLY A 539 5.39 -5.22 -37.09
N VAL A 540 6.40 -5.94 -37.63
CA VAL A 540 7.07 -7.03 -36.91
C VAL A 540 7.82 -6.49 -35.68
N ALA A 541 8.59 -5.40 -35.83
CA ALA A 541 9.30 -4.80 -34.72
C ALA A 541 8.35 -4.32 -33.62
N GLY A 542 7.19 -3.74 -33.97
CA GLY A 542 6.17 -3.33 -33.00
C GLY A 542 5.58 -4.51 -32.23
N CYS A 543 5.23 -5.60 -32.92
CA CYS A 543 4.76 -6.83 -32.27
C CYS A 543 5.83 -7.45 -31.36
N THR A 544 7.08 -7.54 -31.83
CA THR A 544 8.18 -8.07 -31.03
C THR A 544 8.49 -7.17 -29.83
N ALA A 545 8.44 -5.85 -30.00
CA ALA A 545 8.66 -4.90 -28.91
C ALA A 545 7.60 -5.03 -27.82
N LEU A 546 6.33 -5.24 -28.19
CA LEU A 546 5.25 -5.50 -27.21
C LEU A 546 5.48 -6.80 -26.42
N LEU A 547 5.92 -7.85 -27.10
CA LEU A 547 6.24 -9.13 -26.45
C LEU A 547 7.45 -9.01 -25.51
N VAL A 548 8.53 -8.35 -25.96
CA VAL A 548 9.73 -8.08 -25.14
C VAL A 548 9.38 -7.18 -23.96
N MET A 549 8.50 -6.20 -24.13
CA MET A 549 8.01 -5.36 -23.04
C MET A 549 7.26 -6.20 -21.98
N GLY A 550 6.39 -7.11 -22.40
CA GLY A 550 5.69 -8.02 -21.49
C GLY A 550 6.65 -8.88 -20.66
N PHE A 551 7.63 -9.53 -21.30
CA PHE A 551 8.65 -10.30 -20.58
C PHE A 551 9.59 -9.42 -19.75
N GLY A 552 9.94 -8.23 -20.24
CA GLY A 552 10.77 -7.28 -19.51
C GLY A 552 10.14 -6.82 -18.20
N ILE A 553 8.82 -6.56 -18.18
CA ILE A 553 8.08 -6.24 -16.95
C ILE A 553 8.11 -7.45 -16.00
N ARG A 554 7.83 -8.66 -16.50
CA ARG A 554 7.86 -9.89 -15.70
C ARG A 554 9.24 -10.12 -15.04
N ASP A 555 10.29 -10.07 -15.84
CA ASP A 555 11.67 -10.33 -15.39
C ASP A 555 12.16 -9.24 -14.42
N SER A 556 11.71 -7.99 -14.61
CA SER A 556 12.01 -6.88 -13.68
C SER A 556 11.41 -7.11 -12.29
N ILE A 557 10.27 -7.82 -12.19
CA ILE A 557 9.61 -8.11 -10.92
C ILE A 557 10.18 -9.40 -10.29
N SER A 558 10.38 -10.47 -11.05
CA SER A 558 10.72 -11.79 -10.50
C SER A 558 12.08 -11.85 -9.80
N GLY A 559 13.02 -10.97 -10.13
CA GLY A 559 14.35 -10.92 -9.51
C GLY A 559 14.46 -9.98 -8.30
N LEU A 560 13.41 -9.19 -7.99
CA LEU A 560 13.50 -8.11 -7.02
C LEU A 560 13.76 -8.60 -5.59
N SER A 561 13.02 -9.63 -5.16
CA SER A 561 13.13 -10.21 -3.82
C SER A 561 14.52 -10.80 -3.58
N ASN A 562 15.08 -11.53 -4.55
CA ASN A 562 16.41 -12.12 -4.43
C ASN A 562 17.52 -11.05 -4.40
N LYS A 563 17.34 -9.93 -5.13
CA LYS A 563 18.27 -8.80 -5.04
C LYS A 563 18.21 -8.13 -3.67
N GLN A 564 17.00 -7.88 -3.14
CA GLN A 564 16.82 -7.24 -1.85
C GLN A 564 17.30 -8.12 -0.69
N PHE A 565 16.78 -9.34 -0.57
CA PHE A 565 16.96 -10.21 0.61
C PHE A 565 18.02 -11.31 0.42
N GLY A 566 18.63 -11.41 -0.76
CA GLY A 566 19.73 -12.36 -1.01
C GLY A 566 21.06 -11.69 -1.33
N GLN A 567 21.06 -10.44 -1.79
CA GLN A 567 22.31 -9.74 -2.18
C GLN A 567 22.56 -8.44 -1.43
N ILE A 568 21.54 -7.81 -0.84
CA ILE A 568 21.66 -6.51 -0.16
C ILE A 568 21.50 -6.69 1.35
N LEU A 569 20.37 -7.26 1.78
CA LEU A 569 20.12 -7.65 3.17
C LEU A 569 20.50 -9.12 3.34
N HIS A 570 21.42 -9.40 4.26
CA HIS A 570 21.97 -10.73 4.54
C HIS A 570 21.60 -11.23 5.94
N TYR A 571 20.81 -10.46 6.69
CA TYR A 571 20.31 -10.87 8.00
C TYR A 571 18.95 -11.56 7.90
N ASP A 572 18.67 -12.48 8.82
CA ASP A 572 17.38 -13.18 8.90
C ASP A 572 16.35 -12.41 9.71
N MET A 573 16.76 -11.72 10.78
CA MET A 573 15.85 -11.05 11.71
C MET A 573 16.46 -9.78 12.33
N ILE A 574 15.60 -8.80 12.65
CA ILE A 574 15.91 -7.68 13.53
C ILE A 574 15.03 -7.84 14.78
N THR A 575 15.66 -7.83 15.94
CA THR A 575 14.99 -7.85 17.24
C THR A 575 15.10 -6.48 17.88
N ILE A 576 13.98 -5.94 18.37
CA ILE A 576 13.93 -4.62 19.01
C ILE A 576 13.68 -4.83 20.50
N GLU A 577 14.63 -4.40 21.33
CA GLU A 577 14.48 -4.41 22.78
C GLU A 577 13.38 -3.44 23.22
N LYS A 578 12.58 -3.83 24.20
CA LYS A 578 11.62 -2.90 24.82
C LYS A 578 12.39 -1.81 25.55
N ASN A 579 11.88 -0.58 25.52
CA ASN A 579 12.49 0.62 26.14
C ASN A 579 12.92 0.49 27.62
N LYS A 580 12.47 -0.55 28.34
CA LYS A 580 12.88 -0.86 29.71
C LYS A 580 12.95 -2.38 29.88
N VAL A 581 14.15 -2.94 29.71
CA VAL A 581 14.46 -4.33 30.04
C VAL A 581 15.06 -4.32 31.45
N ASN A 582 14.56 -5.15 32.36
CA ASN A 582 15.18 -5.30 33.68
C ASN A 582 16.44 -6.18 33.58
N ASP A 583 17.31 -6.14 34.59
CA ASP A 583 18.60 -6.85 34.54
C ASP A 583 18.44 -8.36 34.28
N LYS A 584 17.37 -8.99 34.79
CA LYS A 584 17.08 -10.41 34.52
C LYS A 584 16.68 -10.67 33.08
N GLU A 585 15.78 -9.86 32.52
CA GLU A 585 15.35 -9.98 31.13
C GLU A 585 16.54 -9.74 30.19
N LYS A 586 17.46 -8.85 30.57
CA LYS A 586 18.67 -8.59 29.79
C LYS A 586 19.62 -9.81 29.81
N GLU A 587 19.82 -10.42 30.98
CA GLU A 587 20.57 -11.67 31.09
C GLU A 587 19.94 -12.81 30.25
N GLU A 588 18.61 -12.91 30.22
CA GLU A 588 17.90 -13.89 29.38
C GLU A 588 18.12 -13.62 27.89
N ILE A 589 18.05 -12.37 27.45
CA ILE A 589 18.32 -11.96 26.06
C ILE A 589 19.77 -12.28 25.70
N ASP A 590 20.74 -11.87 26.52
CA ASP A 590 22.16 -12.11 26.27
C ASP A 590 22.47 -13.62 26.18
N LYS A 591 21.80 -14.44 27.00
CA LYS A 591 21.92 -15.90 26.96
C LYS A 591 21.36 -16.49 25.67
N GLU A 592 20.21 -16.00 25.21
CA GLU A 592 19.58 -16.46 23.96
C GLU A 592 20.41 -16.05 22.73
N LEU A 593 20.91 -14.80 22.72
CA LEU A 593 21.82 -14.28 21.70
C LEU A 593 23.15 -15.06 21.62
N ALA A 594 23.59 -15.65 22.73
CA ALA A 594 24.76 -16.50 22.81
C ALA A 594 24.48 -17.99 22.52
N SER A 595 23.23 -18.36 22.19
CA SER A 595 22.88 -19.74 21.87
C SER A 595 23.55 -20.22 20.58
N SER A 596 23.72 -21.54 20.44
CA SER A 596 24.29 -22.14 19.24
C SER A 596 23.40 -22.03 17.99
N GLU A 597 22.15 -21.59 18.16
CA GLU A 597 21.21 -21.40 17.05
C GLU A 597 21.45 -20.07 16.32
N ILE A 598 22.13 -19.11 16.97
CA ILE A 598 22.43 -17.79 16.41
C ILE A 598 23.90 -17.75 15.97
N GLU A 599 24.12 -17.69 14.65
CA GLU A 599 25.48 -17.70 14.09
C GLU A 599 26.24 -16.41 14.42
N ASN A 600 25.61 -15.25 14.23
CA ASN A 600 26.16 -13.94 14.54
C ASN A 600 25.05 -12.94 14.84
N TYR A 601 25.34 -11.94 15.68
CA TYR A 601 24.46 -10.79 15.90
C TYR A 601 25.24 -9.48 15.89
N LEU A 602 24.54 -8.37 15.61
CA LEU A 602 25.10 -7.03 15.60
C LEU A 602 24.17 -6.08 16.38
N PRO A 603 24.63 -5.51 17.50
CA PRO A 603 23.91 -4.45 18.18
C PRO A 603 23.81 -3.21 17.27
N ILE A 604 22.58 -2.71 17.13
CA ILE A 604 22.24 -1.52 16.34
C ILE A 604 21.26 -0.65 17.12
N ASP A 605 21.30 0.64 16.85
CA ASP A 605 20.18 1.53 17.17
C ASP A 605 19.23 1.56 15.97
N PHE A 606 17.94 1.37 16.26
CA PHE A 606 16.90 1.26 15.25
C PHE A 606 15.78 2.26 15.55
N GLU A 607 15.46 3.10 14.57
CA GLU A 607 14.38 4.09 14.70
C GLU A 607 13.49 4.09 13.45
N ASN A 608 12.19 4.28 13.64
CA ASN A 608 11.26 4.51 12.55
C ASN A 608 10.98 6.01 12.45
N LEU A 609 11.31 6.60 11.30
CA LEU A 609 11.13 8.02 11.06
C LEU A 609 10.13 8.25 9.93
N THR A 610 9.56 9.45 9.88
CA THR A 610 8.59 9.83 8.85
C THR A 610 8.95 11.13 8.15
N LYS A 611 8.59 11.21 6.87
CA LYS A 611 8.74 12.42 6.05
C LYS A 611 7.62 12.57 5.04
N GLU A 612 7.00 13.74 4.98
CA GLU A 612 6.17 14.11 3.84
C GLU A 612 7.04 14.45 2.62
N ALA A 613 6.75 13.82 1.47
CA ALA A 613 7.48 14.07 0.25
C ALA A 613 7.06 15.37 -0.44
N SER A 614 8.02 16.10 -1.02
CA SER A 614 7.76 17.35 -1.74
C SER A 614 6.83 17.09 -2.94
N GLY A 615 5.68 17.76 -2.96
CA GLY A 615 4.70 17.67 -4.06
C GLY A 615 3.87 16.38 -4.12
N LYS A 616 4.12 15.41 -3.22
CA LYS A 616 3.27 14.22 -3.03
C LYS A 616 2.71 14.25 -1.62
N LEU A 617 1.39 14.25 -1.49
CA LEU A 617 0.68 14.53 -0.23
C LEU A 617 0.82 13.44 0.86
N GLU A 618 1.68 12.43 0.69
CA GLU A 618 1.74 11.22 1.53
C GLU A 618 3.00 11.17 2.41
N LYS A 619 2.84 10.80 3.68
CA LYS A 619 3.94 10.48 4.60
C LYS A 619 4.69 9.24 4.10
N GLN A 620 6.01 9.30 4.10
CA GLN A 620 6.92 8.20 3.81
C GLN A 620 7.56 7.76 5.11
N GLU A 621 7.45 6.49 5.45
CA GLU A 621 8.18 5.88 6.55
C GLU A 621 9.57 5.47 6.10
N VAL A 622 10.56 5.63 6.97
CA VAL A 622 11.95 5.28 6.70
C VAL A 622 12.60 4.71 7.95
N ASN A 623 13.24 3.55 7.79
CA ASN A 623 13.91 2.85 8.88
C ASN A 623 15.34 3.36 8.99
N LEU A 624 15.70 3.89 10.16
CA LEU A 624 17.05 4.32 10.48
C LEU A 624 17.76 3.18 11.22
N ILE A 625 18.96 2.85 10.75
CA ILE A 625 19.88 1.92 11.41
C ILE A 625 21.19 2.66 11.68
N ALA A 626 21.59 2.72 12.95
CA ALA A 626 22.85 3.29 13.36
C ALA A 626 23.74 2.26 14.08
N THR A 627 25.04 2.33 13.81
CA THR A 627 26.03 1.48 14.49
C THR A 627 27.41 2.13 14.43
N ASN A 628 28.26 1.83 15.42
CA ASN A 628 29.68 2.19 15.42
C ASN A 628 30.56 1.12 14.76
N ARG A 629 30.02 -0.08 14.47
CA ARG A 629 30.73 -1.22 13.88
C ARG A 629 30.46 -1.31 12.37
N SER A 630 30.87 -0.28 11.62
CA SER A 630 30.60 -0.21 10.16
C SER A 630 31.18 -1.39 9.37
N ASP A 631 32.30 -1.97 9.81
CA ASP A 631 32.91 -3.11 9.13
C ASP A 631 32.06 -4.38 9.28
N ASP A 632 31.53 -4.63 10.48
CA ASP A 632 30.65 -5.77 10.72
C ASP A 632 29.29 -5.58 10.04
N LEU A 633 28.78 -4.34 9.93
CA LEU A 633 27.55 -4.06 9.21
C LEU A 633 27.60 -4.57 7.77
N SER A 634 28.77 -4.56 7.11
CA SER A 634 28.91 -5.05 5.74
C SER A 634 28.60 -6.53 5.55
N LYS A 635 28.66 -7.34 6.62
CA LYS A 635 28.24 -8.75 6.64
C LYS A 635 26.72 -8.91 6.61
N TYR A 636 25.99 -7.94 7.15
CA TYR A 636 24.54 -7.96 7.26
C TYR A 636 23.86 -7.12 6.17
N ILE A 637 24.49 -6.03 5.72
CA ILE A 637 23.94 -5.08 4.76
C ILE A 637 25.02 -4.63 3.78
N SER A 638 24.82 -4.92 2.50
CA SER A 638 25.70 -4.47 1.43
C SER A 638 25.35 -3.06 0.95
N LEU A 639 26.03 -2.07 1.53
CA LEU A 639 25.93 -0.68 1.12
C LEU A 639 26.79 -0.43 -0.13
N LYS A 640 26.13 -0.32 -1.29
CA LYS A 640 26.79 -0.02 -2.58
C LYS A 640 25.97 0.96 -3.41
N SER A 641 26.63 1.65 -4.34
CA SER A 641 25.97 2.48 -5.35
C SER A 641 25.59 1.62 -6.56
N ARG A 642 24.32 1.69 -7.00
CA ARG A 642 23.81 0.93 -8.16
C ARG A 642 24.55 1.25 -9.47
N LYS A 643 24.96 2.50 -9.67
CA LYS A 643 25.51 2.99 -10.96
C LYS A 643 26.92 2.50 -11.24
N ASN A 644 27.76 2.42 -10.22
CA ASN A 644 29.19 2.11 -10.36
C ASN A 644 29.64 0.94 -9.47
N SER A 645 28.72 0.31 -8.73
CA SER A 645 28.99 -0.77 -7.76
C SER A 645 30.03 -0.41 -6.70
N GLN A 646 30.25 0.89 -6.44
CA GLN A 646 31.19 1.33 -5.42
C GLN A 646 30.64 1.05 -4.03
N LYS A 647 31.45 0.41 -3.17
CA LYS A 647 31.15 0.19 -1.76
C LYS A 647 31.03 1.54 -1.04
N ILE A 648 30.02 1.67 -0.18
CA ILE A 648 29.74 2.84 0.63
C ILE A 648 29.99 2.47 2.09
N GLU A 649 30.77 3.28 2.80
CA GLU A 649 31.05 3.08 4.22
C GLU A 649 30.39 4.17 5.06
N LEU A 650 30.03 3.82 6.30
CA LEU A 650 29.41 4.77 7.22
C LEU A 650 30.49 5.66 7.82
N ASN A 651 30.41 6.96 7.53
CA ASN A 651 31.34 7.96 8.03
C ASN A 651 30.63 9.00 8.88
N ASN A 652 31.41 9.85 9.53
CA ASN A 652 30.88 10.90 10.42
C ASN A 652 30.37 12.15 9.67
N SER A 653 30.27 12.09 8.33
CA SER A 653 29.86 13.23 7.49
C SER A 653 28.34 13.37 7.34
N GLY A 654 27.57 12.35 7.69
CA GLY A 654 26.12 12.33 7.57
C GLY A 654 25.56 10.91 7.38
N ALA A 655 24.38 10.82 6.77
CA ALA A 655 23.65 9.57 6.61
C ALA A 655 23.63 9.08 5.16
N VAL A 656 23.59 7.76 5.00
CA VAL A 656 23.45 7.07 3.72
C VAL A 656 21.97 6.76 3.50
N LEU A 657 21.39 7.28 2.42
CA LEU A 657 19.98 7.11 2.11
C LEU A 657 19.77 6.05 1.03
N SER A 658 18.67 5.31 1.12
CA SER A 658 18.18 4.50 0.00
C SER A 658 17.87 5.35 -1.25
N GLU A 659 18.21 4.85 -2.44
CA GLU A 659 18.07 5.55 -3.73
C GLU A 659 16.63 6.02 -3.97
N LYS A 660 15.64 5.14 -3.73
CA LYS A 660 14.23 5.49 -3.95
C LYS A 660 13.76 6.61 -3.02
N PHE A 661 14.18 6.60 -1.76
CA PHE A 661 13.82 7.65 -0.80
C PHE A 661 14.41 9.00 -1.20
N ALA A 662 15.68 9.02 -1.63
CA ALA A 662 16.32 10.23 -2.14
C ALA A 662 15.63 10.76 -3.41
N GLU A 663 15.27 9.90 -4.37
CA GLU A 663 14.51 10.29 -5.57
C GLU A 663 13.13 10.88 -5.26
N LEU A 664 12.41 10.30 -4.30
CA LEU A 664 11.06 10.77 -3.93
C LEU A 664 11.08 12.16 -3.28
N LEU A 665 12.17 12.49 -2.59
CA LEU A 665 12.36 13.77 -1.91
C LEU A 665 13.18 14.77 -2.75
N ASP A 666 13.60 14.40 -3.96
CA ASP A 666 14.51 15.15 -4.82
C ASP A 666 15.82 15.56 -4.11
N LEU A 667 16.36 14.65 -3.30
CA LEU A 667 17.58 14.85 -2.51
C LEU A 667 18.82 14.36 -3.25
N LYS A 668 19.92 15.11 -3.10
CA LYS A 668 21.25 14.77 -3.60
C LYS A 668 22.25 14.68 -2.44
N VAL A 669 23.41 14.09 -2.73
CA VAL A 669 24.53 14.05 -1.78
C VAL A 669 24.94 15.48 -1.42
N GLY A 670 25.01 15.78 -0.12
CA GLY A 670 25.30 17.09 0.43
C GLY A 670 24.08 17.83 0.98
N ASP A 671 22.87 17.48 0.55
CA ASP A 671 21.63 18.12 1.00
C ASP A 671 21.33 17.79 2.46
N SER A 672 20.46 18.58 3.08
CA SER A 672 19.93 18.29 4.42
C SER A 672 18.45 17.97 4.34
N LEU A 673 18.02 16.95 5.07
CA LEU A 673 16.61 16.63 5.26
C LEU A 673 16.21 16.78 6.72
N ILE A 674 14.94 17.09 6.96
CA ILE A 674 14.34 17.13 8.29
C ILE A 674 13.34 16.00 8.37
N LEU A 675 13.57 15.03 9.25
CA LEU A 675 12.68 13.90 9.52
C LEU A 675 11.95 14.11 10.84
N LYS A 676 10.84 13.38 11.02
CA LYS A 676 10.17 13.31 12.31
C LYS A 676 10.30 11.93 12.92
N ASP A 677 10.58 11.87 14.21
CA ASP A 677 10.58 10.62 14.97
C ASP A 677 9.16 10.17 15.36
N SER A 678 9.06 9.05 16.07
CA SER A 678 7.81 8.51 16.60
C SER A 678 7.12 9.42 17.63
N GLU A 679 7.86 10.35 18.24
CA GLU A 679 7.34 11.40 19.13
C GLU A 679 7.00 12.71 18.39
N ASN A 680 7.05 12.71 17.05
CA ASN A 680 6.80 13.87 16.19
C ASN A 680 7.84 15.01 16.36
N GLN A 681 8.99 14.73 16.99
CA GLN A 681 10.13 15.63 17.10
C GLN A 681 10.90 15.68 15.78
N SER A 682 11.41 16.85 15.43
CA SER A 682 12.04 17.08 14.12
C SER A 682 13.56 17.02 14.20
N HIS A 683 14.16 16.14 13.41
CA HIS A 683 15.59 15.87 13.37
C HIS A 683 16.19 16.22 12.02
N LYS A 684 17.25 17.04 12.00
CA LYS A 684 17.93 17.45 10.77
C LYS A 684 19.13 16.54 10.49
N ILE A 685 19.15 15.92 9.31
CA ILE A 685 20.18 14.97 8.88
C ILE A 685 20.79 15.44 7.55
N LYS A 686 22.11 15.31 7.40
CA LYS A 686 22.81 15.59 6.14
C LYS A 686 22.98 14.31 5.33
N VAL A 687 22.74 14.37 4.02
CA VAL A 687 22.93 13.25 3.09
C VAL A 687 24.41 13.12 2.73
N ALA A 688 25.06 12.05 3.20
CA ALA A 688 26.46 11.75 2.91
C ALA A 688 26.63 10.87 1.66
N ALA A 689 25.73 9.92 1.44
CA ALA A 689 25.74 9.04 0.27
C ALA A 689 24.35 8.49 -0.05
N ILE A 690 24.21 7.86 -1.21
CA ILE A 690 22.98 7.19 -1.65
C ILE A 690 23.31 5.75 -2.02
N THR A 691 22.56 4.79 -1.47
CA THR A 691 22.78 3.34 -1.64
C THR A 691 21.60 2.66 -2.35
N GLU A 692 21.90 1.57 -3.05
CA GLU A 692 20.93 0.73 -3.73
C GLU A 692 20.03 -0.02 -2.71
N MET A 693 18.72 0.19 -2.81
CA MET A 693 17.68 -0.53 -2.08
C MET A 693 16.42 -0.62 -2.94
N TYR A 694 15.74 -1.76 -2.92
CA TYR A 694 14.60 -2.04 -3.78
C TYR A 694 13.27 -2.13 -3.03
N MET A 695 13.29 -2.44 -1.74
CA MET A 695 12.10 -2.56 -0.90
C MET A 695 12.29 -1.76 0.39
N GLY A 696 11.25 -1.06 0.82
CA GLY A 696 11.32 -0.14 1.96
C GLY A 696 12.21 1.08 1.70
N HIS A 697 12.21 2.00 2.67
CA HIS A 697 13.14 3.11 2.70
C HIS A 697 14.04 2.93 3.91
N TYR A 698 15.35 3.12 3.69
CA TYR A 698 16.36 2.99 4.75
C TYR A 698 17.27 4.20 4.81
N ILE A 699 17.72 4.49 6.04
CA ILE A 699 18.79 5.43 6.37
C ILE A 699 19.82 4.68 7.21
N PHE A 700 21.09 4.79 6.85
CA PHE A 700 22.19 4.23 7.61
C PHE A 700 23.14 5.34 8.07
N MET A 701 23.59 5.31 9.32
CA MET A 701 24.57 6.29 9.79
C MET A 701 25.47 5.72 10.88
N ASN A 702 26.61 6.38 11.11
CA ASN A 702 27.46 6.04 12.23
C ASN A 702 26.81 6.46 13.55
N GLN A 703 27.05 5.71 14.63
CA GLN A 703 26.59 6.05 15.98
C GLN A 703 26.93 7.48 16.40
N SER A 704 28.11 7.99 16.03
CA SER A 704 28.51 9.36 16.36
C SER A 704 27.69 10.44 15.65
N VAL A 705 27.06 10.10 14.51
CA VAL A 705 26.11 10.99 13.82
C VAL A 705 24.74 10.88 14.48
N TYR A 706 24.32 9.67 14.84
CA TYR A 706 23.06 9.41 15.54
C TYR A 706 22.95 10.22 16.84
N GLN A 707 23.94 10.13 17.73
CA GLN A 707 24.00 10.86 19.00
C GLN A 707 24.08 12.39 18.88
N LYS A 708 24.35 12.93 17.69
CA LYS A 708 24.35 14.38 17.43
C LYS A 708 22.98 14.86 16.96
N VAL A 709 22.17 13.96 16.43
CA VAL A 709 20.88 14.26 15.80
C VAL A 709 19.73 13.96 16.75
N PHE A 710 19.84 12.88 17.52
CA PHE A 710 18.92 12.42 18.57
C PHE A 710 19.65 12.50 19.90
#